data_AF-A0A937SY22-F1
#
_entry.id   AF-A0A937SY22-F1
#
_cell.length_a   1.000
_cell.length_b   1.000
_cell.length_c   1.000
_cell.angle_alpha   90.00
_cell.angle_beta   90.00
_cell.angle_gamma   90.00
#
_symmetry.space_group_name_H-M   'P 1'
#
loop_
_entity.id
_entity.type
_entity.pdbx_description
1 polymer ?
#
loop_
_entity_poly.entity_id
_entity_poly.type
_entity_poly.pdbx_seq_one_letter_code
_entity_poly.pdbx_strand_id
1 'polypeptide(L)'
;MNWTYVAIMSAAIATGFLLYRRMREPADRKWWETLGIGLGAFCGGMIGAKLPFVLADWEGFLSGAAWFHDGKTIVTGLVGGYLGVLVAEWSLGIRSPMCDSFAAPVAAAVAIGRLGCFEGGCCFGTVTSLPWGVDFGDGLARHPTQLYESAFHLFAAIAMYQLYRRRLLRGQLIRVYFVSYFSYRFLTEFIRPEPQIWLGLTGYQLASFVLVPLFVFWCCPSCRPQRFGARRKGRRQAPSTVSADRLPKETRTLCPTCLQPVLGETYEQDGRVYLQRECPDHGDGLALVSSDRRHYYLRDEVPHAPSDLVRCCCSDGSEACPADDNPGGRGSRRAAESAHRAGSAGASPSHEASPGADRCADPRHKTCVALLELTDACNLRCPVCYAQRPSGRHRRFEELCADLEAFLAHRGPLDVLQLSGGEPLLHPDVLRIIDHCRMLPIDHIMINTNGLQLIEAEGLAAELALRKPRLELFLQFDGLDATSHQLLRGADLLEQKLAVIDTVVQHDLPTTLVCTAAQGVNEQQLGALLRFGLGIPQVRGITYQPATWSGRFDRRTDALDRVTLADVVRLLVEQSDGLLVHDDLKPLPCSNPNCCGFSVIARPRGQPAMPLTRMVDYEDHMDRLADRVNFNFADADALCGNDFGAEDFFRVIIKPFMDAYTYDQDRIDECCVHIIRPGGRAVSFCRFNIVERAADCECEESCASLATTSPGTS
;
A
#
# COMPACT_ATOMS: atom_id res chain seq x y z
N MET A 1 -55.07 -21.48 2.35
CA MET A 1 -53.81 -20.73 2.16
C MET A 1 -54.15 -19.47 1.40
N ASN A 2 -53.97 -18.28 1.99
CA ASN A 2 -54.36 -17.03 1.34
C ASN A 2 -53.38 -16.72 0.19
N TRP A 3 -53.82 -16.88 -1.06
CA TRP A 3 -52.98 -16.70 -2.24
C TRP A 3 -52.39 -15.29 -2.34
N THR A 4 -53.10 -14.27 -1.84
CA THR A 4 -52.61 -12.90 -1.80
C THR A 4 -51.41 -12.75 -0.86
N TYR A 5 -51.46 -13.36 0.33
CA TYR A 5 -50.35 -13.37 1.28
C TYR A 5 -49.11 -14.04 0.68
N VAL A 6 -49.28 -15.20 0.03
CA VAL A 6 -48.17 -15.91 -0.65
C VAL A 6 -47.57 -15.03 -1.75
N ALA A 7 -48.41 -14.39 -2.57
CA ALA A 7 -47.94 -13.49 -3.63
C ALA A 7 -47.16 -12.28 -3.08
N ILE A 8 -47.63 -11.66 -1.98
CA ILE A 8 -46.95 -10.53 -1.33
C ILE A 8 -45.59 -10.97 -0.77
N MET A 9 -45.51 -12.13 -0.11
CA MET A 9 -44.24 -12.66 0.41
C MET A 9 -43.26 -13.01 -0.71
N SER A 10 -43.73 -13.61 -1.81
CA SER A 10 -42.90 -13.89 -2.98
C SER A 10 -42.38 -12.60 -3.61
N ALA A 11 -43.21 -11.56 -3.71
CA ALA A 11 -42.81 -10.25 -4.23
C ALA A 11 -41.79 -9.57 -3.31
N ALA A 12 -41.92 -9.69 -1.98
CA ALA A 12 -40.96 -9.18 -1.01
C ALA A 12 -39.57 -9.81 -1.19
N ILE A 13 -39.51 -11.14 -1.29
CA ILE A 13 -38.26 -11.89 -1.49
C ILE A 13 -37.65 -11.55 -2.85
N ALA A 14 -38.45 -11.53 -3.92
CA ALA A 14 -37.97 -11.21 -5.26
C ALA A 14 -37.40 -9.78 -5.33
N THR A 15 -38.09 -8.80 -4.74
CA THR A 15 -37.64 -7.40 -4.72
C THR A 15 -36.34 -7.25 -3.92
N GLY A 16 -36.26 -7.87 -2.74
CA GLY A 16 -35.03 -7.91 -1.95
C GLY A 16 -33.87 -8.53 -2.74
N PHE A 17 -34.10 -9.66 -3.42
CA PHE A 17 -33.08 -10.32 -4.22
C PHE A 17 -32.61 -9.49 -5.43
N LEU A 18 -33.53 -8.84 -6.14
CA LEU A 18 -33.21 -7.98 -7.29
C LEU A 18 -32.40 -6.75 -6.86
N LEU A 19 -32.79 -6.09 -5.76
CA LEU A 19 -32.04 -4.98 -5.19
C LEU A 19 -30.66 -5.42 -4.69
N TYR A 20 -30.59 -6.58 -4.04
CA TYR A 20 -29.32 -7.16 -3.63
C TYR A 20 -28.40 -7.41 -4.84
N ARG A 21 -28.90 -8.00 -5.93
CA ARG A 21 -28.11 -8.18 -7.16
C ARG A 21 -27.60 -6.85 -7.74
N ARG A 22 -28.35 -5.76 -7.56
CA ARG A 22 -27.98 -4.42 -8.06
C ARG A 22 -27.01 -3.68 -7.13
N MET A 23 -27.04 -3.97 -5.84
CA MET A 23 -26.16 -3.39 -4.81
C MET A 23 -24.98 -4.29 -4.45
N ARG A 24 -24.93 -5.50 -5.00
CA ARG A 24 -23.79 -6.39 -4.87
C ARG A 24 -22.70 -5.84 -5.79
N GLU A 25 -21.56 -5.47 -5.20
CA GLU A 25 -20.36 -5.19 -5.97
C GLU A 25 -19.86 -6.48 -6.66
N PRO A 26 -19.33 -6.42 -7.89
CA PRO A 26 -18.72 -7.56 -8.58
C PRO A 26 -17.42 -7.95 -7.87
N ALA A 27 -17.53 -8.62 -6.73
CA ALA A 27 -16.41 -9.29 -6.11
C ALA A 27 -16.24 -10.68 -6.74
N ASP A 28 -14.99 -11.08 -6.95
CA ASP A 28 -14.50 -12.39 -7.42
C ASP A 28 -14.79 -13.51 -6.39
N ARG A 29 -16.05 -13.58 -5.92
CA ARG A 29 -16.53 -14.47 -4.87
C ARG A 29 -17.17 -15.69 -5.45
N LYS A 30 -16.84 -16.81 -4.85
CA LYS A 30 -17.37 -18.10 -5.27
C LYS A 30 -18.85 -18.16 -4.88
N TRP A 31 -19.68 -18.77 -5.72
CA TRP A 31 -21.13 -18.72 -5.56
C TRP A 31 -21.61 -19.32 -4.22
N TRP A 32 -20.89 -20.29 -3.67
CA TRP A 32 -21.21 -20.92 -2.37
C TRP A 32 -20.95 -20.00 -1.17
N GLU A 33 -20.02 -19.05 -1.26
CA GLU A 33 -19.76 -18.07 -0.21
C GLU A 33 -20.93 -17.10 -0.11
N THR A 34 -21.44 -16.66 -1.27
CA THR A 34 -22.64 -15.83 -1.37
C THR A 34 -23.86 -16.58 -0.82
N LEU A 35 -24.00 -17.85 -1.21
CA LEU A 35 -25.08 -18.71 -0.73
C LEU A 35 -25.00 -18.95 0.78
N GLY A 36 -23.81 -19.20 1.32
CA GLY A 36 -23.58 -19.44 2.74
C GLY A 36 -23.91 -18.22 3.60
N ILE A 37 -23.55 -17.03 3.16
CA ILE A 37 -23.92 -15.78 3.86
C ILE A 37 -25.42 -15.54 3.80
N GLY A 38 -26.05 -15.73 2.62
CA GLY A 38 -27.50 -15.62 2.47
C GLY A 38 -28.26 -16.61 3.35
N LEU A 39 -27.77 -17.84 3.45
CA LEU A 39 -28.33 -18.89 4.31
C LEU A 39 -28.15 -18.52 5.79
N GLY A 40 -26.98 -18.01 6.19
CA GLY A 40 -26.72 -17.51 7.53
C GLY A 40 -27.70 -16.40 7.93
N ALA A 41 -27.92 -15.42 7.06
CA ALA A 41 -28.89 -14.34 7.27
C ALA A 41 -30.32 -14.89 7.45
N PHE A 42 -30.73 -15.82 6.58
CA PHE A 42 -32.06 -16.42 6.63
C PHE A 42 -32.28 -17.24 7.91
N CYS A 43 -31.36 -18.16 8.22
CA CYS A 43 -31.45 -19.02 9.41
C CYS A 43 -31.38 -18.18 10.70
N GLY A 44 -30.42 -17.26 10.79
CA GLY A 44 -30.30 -16.36 11.92
C GLY A 44 -31.54 -15.49 12.10
N GLY A 45 -32.11 -14.99 11.01
CA GLY A 45 -33.33 -14.17 11.05
C GLY A 45 -34.57 -14.95 11.49
N MET A 46 -34.73 -16.18 11.01
CA MET A 46 -35.84 -17.06 11.42
C MET A 46 -35.76 -17.45 12.89
N ILE A 47 -34.56 -17.83 13.35
CA ILE A 47 -34.29 -18.15 14.76
C ILE A 47 -34.55 -16.91 15.63
N GLY A 48 -33.95 -15.78 15.27
CA GLY A 48 -34.10 -14.53 16.01
C GLY A 48 -35.55 -14.05 16.09
N ALA A 49 -36.32 -14.16 15.00
CA ALA A 49 -37.71 -13.70 14.97
C ALA A 49 -38.65 -14.51 15.87
N LYS A 50 -38.34 -15.79 16.13
CA LYS A 50 -39.13 -16.68 17.00
C LYS A 50 -38.64 -16.73 18.43
N LEU A 51 -37.36 -16.43 18.67
CA LEU A 51 -36.72 -16.60 19.97
C LEU A 51 -37.50 -16.01 21.16
N PRO A 52 -38.07 -14.78 21.10
CA PRO A 52 -38.82 -14.23 22.22
C PRO A 52 -40.10 -15.02 22.57
N PHE A 53 -40.79 -15.56 21.57
CA PHE A 53 -42.02 -16.35 21.76
C PHE A 53 -41.71 -17.73 22.32
N VAL A 54 -40.61 -18.33 21.86
CA VAL A 54 -40.13 -19.62 22.34
C VAL A 54 -39.65 -19.52 23.79
N LEU A 55 -38.97 -18.43 24.16
CA LEU A 55 -38.53 -18.21 25.55
C LEU A 55 -39.68 -17.87 26.50
N ALA A 56 -40.79 -17.34 25.98
CA ALA A 56 -42.00 -17.09 26.76
C ALA A 56 -42.79 -18.38 27.06
N ASP A 57 -42.61 -19.44 26.26
CA ASP A 57 -43.25 -20.74 26.41
C ASP A 57 -42.22 -21.85 26.67
N TRP A 58 -41.76 -21.94 27.93
CA TRP A 58 -40.70 -22.86 28.34
C TRP A 58 -41.06 -24.35 28.17
N GLU A 59 -42.33 -24.71 28.37
CA GLU A 59 -42.82 -26.08 28.16
C GLU A 59 -42.93 -26.41 26.65
N GLY A 60 -43.38 -25.46 25.84
CA GLY A 60 -43.39 -25.57 24.38
C GLY A 60 -41.98 -25.59 23.76
N PHE A 61 -40.98 -24.97 24.40
CA PHE A 61 -39.58 -25.04 23.98
C PHE A 61 -39.01 -26.45 24.09
N LEU A 62 -39.24 -27.14 25.22
CA LEU A 62 -38.74 -28.49 25.47
C LEU A 62 -39.40 -29.54 24.56
N SER A 63 -40.66 -29.33 24.19
CA SER A 63 -41.40 -30.21 23.27
C SER A 63 -41.18 -29.90 21.78
N GLY A 64 -40.52 -28.78 21.46
CA GLY A 64 -40.34 -28.29 20.10
C GLY A 64 -41.60 -27.67 19.47
N ALA A 65 -42.76 -27.74 20.12
CA ALA A 65 -44.03 -27.21 19.61
C ALA A 65 -44.03 -25.68 19.48
N ALA A 66 -43.32 -24.97 20.37
CA ALA A 66 -43.21 -23.51 20.34
C ALA A 66 -42.55 -22.99 19.05
N TRP A 67 -41.71 -23.80 18.39
CA TRP A 67 -41.10 -23.45 17.10
C TRP A 67 -42.10 -23.46 15.94
N PHE A 68 -43.27 -24.06 16.10
CA PHE A 68 -44.33 -24.11 15.10
C PHE A 68 -45.52 -23.22 15.44
N HIS A 69 -45.58 -22.68 16.66
CA HIS A 69 -46.61 -21.74 17.08
C HIS A 69 -46.52 -20.39 16.35
N ASP A 70 -47.65 -19.69 16.27
CA ASP A 70 -47.75 -18.35 15.70
C ASP A 70 -47.09 -17.30 16.61
N GLY A 71 -46.48 -16.29 15.98
CA GLY A 71 -45.68 -15.25 16.64
C GLY A 71 -44.32 -15.09 15.98
N LYS A 72 -44.04 -13.89 15.46
CA LYS A 72 -42.74 -13.48 14.92
C LYS A 72 -42.53 -12.00 15.18
N THR A 73 -41.29 -11.60 15.45
CA THR A 73 -40.94 -10.19 15.60
C THR A 73 -39.79 -9.78 14.67
N ILE A 74 -39.92 -8.58 14.11
CA ILE A 74 -38.94 -8.03 13.16
C ILE A 74 -37.69 -7.57 13.90
N VAL A 75 -37.82 -7.05 15.13
CA VAL A 75 -36.70 -6.50 15.91
C VAL A 75 -35.62 -7.55 16.14
N THR A 76 -35.99 -8.69 16.74
CA THR A 76 -35.03 -9.76 17.01
C THR A 76 -34.76 -10.61 15.77
N GLY A 77 -35.64 -10.59 14.77
CA GLY A 77 -35.37 -11.16 13.45
C GLY A 77 -34.24 -10.43 12.71
N LEU A 78 -34.21 -9.10 12.73
CA LEU A 78 -33.14 -8.31 12.12
C LEU A 78 -31.80 -8.51 12.86
N VAL A 79 -31.82 -8.49 14.20
CA VAL A 79 -30.63 -8.78 15.01
C VAL A 79 -30.13 -10.21 14.78
N GLY A 80 -31.02 -11.18 14.78
CA GLY A 80 -30.69 -12.59 14.52
C GLY A 80 -30.12 -12.80 13.13
N GLY A 81 -30.67 -12.15 12.11
CA GLY A 81 -30.14 -12.18 10.75
C GLY A 81 -28.73 -11.58 10.66
N TYR A 82 -28.50 -10.46 11.34
CA TYR A 82 -27.17 -9.84 11.43
C TYR A 82 -26.15 -10.76 12.11
N LEU A 83 -26.51 -11.37 13.25
CA LEU A 83 -25.66 -12.35 13.94
C LEU A 83 -25.42 -13.59 13.08
N GLY A 84 -26.43 -14.05 12.34
CA GLY A 84 -26.32 -15.18 11.41
C GLY A 84 -25.34 -14.92 10.27
N VAL A 85 -25.32 -13.69 9.74
CA VAL A 85 -24.30 -13.26 8.77
C VAL A 85 -22.92 -13.26 9.40
N LEU A 86 -22.74 -12.73 10.62
CA LEU A 86 -21.44 -12.72 11.30
C LEU A 86 -20.92 -14.14 11.57
N VAL A 87 -21.81 -15.07 11.94
CA VAL A 87 -21.46 -16.48 12.13
C VAL A 87 -21.09 -17.14 10.81
N ALA A 88 -21.84 -16.88 9.73
CA ALA A 88 -21.53 -17.39 8.41
C ALA A 88 -20.16 -16.88 7.92
N GLU A 89 -19.89 -15.58 8.04
CA GLU A 89 -18.60 -14.97 7.73
C GLU A 89 -17.45 -15.60 8.53
N TRP A 90 -17.64 -15.76 9.86
CA TRP A 90 -16.67 -16.40 10.73
C TRP A 90 -16.39 -17.85 10.32
N SER A 91 -17.43 -18.63 10.03
CA SER A 91 -17.34 -20.05 9.64
C SER A 91 -16.67 -20.27 8.28
N LEU A 92 -16.90 -19.36 7.33
CA LEU A 92 -16.34 -19.41 5.98
C LEU A 92 -14.94 -18.77 5.93
N GLY A 93 -14.50 -18.09 7.00
CA GLY A 93 -13.21 -17.43 7.05
C GLY A 93 -13.12 -16.18 6.17
N ILE A 94 -14.26 -15.59 5.86
CA ILE A 94 -14.41 -14.42 4.98
C ILE A 94 -14.45 -13.17 5.85
N ARG A 95 -13.70 -12.13 5.45
CA ARG A 95 -13.81 -10.79 6.03
C ARG A 95 -14.42 -9.90 4.98
N SER A 96 -15.66 -9.44 5.20
CA SER A 96 -16.34 -8.57 4.24
C SER A 96 -17.13 -7.48 4.97
N PRO A 97 -17.11 -6.24 4.47
CA PRO A 97 -18.09 -5.22 4.86
C PRO A 97 -19.47 -5.48 4.22
N MET A 98 -19.91 -6.75 4.14
CA MET A 98 -21.07 -7.15 3.31
C MET A 98 -22.41 -6.69 3.87
N CYS A 99 -22.49 -6.34 5.15
CA CYS A 99 -23.76 -6.02 5.76
C CYS A 99 -24.44 -4.79 5.12
N ASP A 100 -23.66 -3.87 4.54
CA ASP A 100 -24.18 -2.65 3.91
C ASP A 100 -24.97 -2.92 2.63
N SER A 101 -24.58 -3.93 1.84
CA SER A 101 -25.32 -4.31 0.63
C SER A 101 -26.67 -4.96 0.95
N PHE A 102 -26.92 -5.35 2.20
CA PHE A 102 -28.20 -5.86 2.67
C PHE A 102 -29.13 -4.79 3.25
N ALA A 103 -28.64 -3.57 3.54
CA ALA A 103 -29.45 -2.56 4.23
C ALA A 103 -30.72 -2.18 3.45
N ALA A 104 -30.60 -1.78 2.18
CA ALA A 104 -31.76 -1.43 1.37
C ALA A 104 -32.59 -2.66 0.93
N PRO A 105 -32.01 -3.81 0.54
CA PRO A 105 -32.76 -5.02 0.22
C PRO A 105 -33.65 -5.51 1.36
N VAL A 106 -33.11 -5.54 2.59
CA VAL A 106 -33.86 -5.95 3.78
C VAL A 106 -34.98 -4.96 4.08
N ALA A 107 -34.68 -3.65 4.04
CA ALA A 107 -35.71 -2.63 4.24
C ALA A 107 -36.85 -2.75 3.20
N ALA A 108 -36.53 -2.93 1.92
CA ALA A 108 -37.52 -3.10 0.86
C ALA A 108 -38.36 -4.37 1.03
N ALA A 109 -37.73 -5.50 1.38
CA ALA A 109 -38.43 -6.75 1.62
C ALA A 109 -39.39 -6.65 2.82
N VAL A 110 -38.97 -6.01 3.92
CA VAL A 110 -39.84 -5.79 5.09
C VAL A 110 -40.99 -4.83 4.76
N ALA A 111 -40.74 -3.77 4.00
CA ALA A 111 -41.79 -2.82 3.58
C ALA A 111 -42.95 -3.53 2.88
N ILE A 112 -42.63 -4.40 1.90
CA ILE A 112 -43.62 -5.19 1.18
C ILE A 112 -44.24 -6.25 2.11
N GLY A 113 -43.41 -6.90 2.94
CA GLY A 113 -43.86 -7.93 3.87
C GLY A 113 -44.94 -7.44 4.86
N ARG A 114 -44.85 -6.20 5.33
CA ARG A 114 -45.86 -5.62 6.25
C ARG A 114 -47.23 -5.43 5.62
N LEU A 115 -47.34 -5.33 4.30
CA LEU A 115 -48.64 -5.31 3.60
C LEU A 115 -49.36 -6.66 3.73
N GLY A 116 -48.61 -7.76 3.79
CA GLY A 116 -49.16 -9.08 4.06
C GLY A 116 -49.71 -9.21 5.49
N CYS A 117 -49.10 -8.53 6.46
CA CYS A 117 -49.65 -8.46 7.83
C CYS A 117 -50.90 -7.60 7.93
N PHE A 118 -51.03 -6.57 7.10
CA PHE A 118 -52.22 -5.73 7.02
C PHE A 118 -53.42 -6.53 6.48
N GLU A 119 -53.25 -7.23 5.36
CA GLU A 119 -54.24 -8.16 4.80
C GLU A 119 -54.59 -9.30 5.77
N GLY A 120 -53.60 -9.79 6.52
CA GLY A 120 -53.78 -10.82 7.53
C GLY A 120 -54.42 -10.35 8.84
N GLY A 121 -54.73 -9.05 8.97
CA GLY A 121 -55.38 -8.50 10.16
C GLY A 121 -54.56 -8.61 11.46
N CYS A 122 -53.23 -8.72 11.38
CA CYS A 122 -52.38 -8.97 12.55
C CYS A 122 -51.43 -7.80 12.85
N CYS A 123 -51.00 -7.67 14.11
CA CYS A 123 -50.10 -6.61 14.59
C CYS A 123 -50.65 -5.17 14.41
N PHE A 124 -51.94 -4.96 14.67
CA PHE A 124 -52.57 -3.63 14.69
C PHE A 124 -52.29 -2.86 15.99
N GLY A 125 -52.56 -1.56 15.98
CA GLY A 125 -52.32 -0.68 17.12
C GLY A 125 -53.49 -0.55 18.09
N THR A 126 -53.39 0.43 18.98
CA THR A 126 -54.45 0.82 19.90
C THR A 126 -55.64 1.44 19.17
N VAL A 127 -56.79 1.51 19.85
CA VAL A 127 -58.02 2.15 19.34
C VAL A 127 -57.75 3.63 19.10
N THR A 128 -58.24 4.16 17.99
CA THR A 128 -57.98 5.53 17.56
C THR A 128 -59.22 6.20 17.02
N SER A 129 -59.30 7.52 17.17
CA SER A 129 -60.34 8.38 16.59
C SER A 129 -59.90 9.05 15.28
N LEU A 130 -58.68 8.74 14.79
CA LEU A 130 -58.15 9.32 13.56
C LEU A 130 -58.94 8.85 12.32
N PRO A 131 -59.07 9.70 11.28
CA PRO A 131 -59.95 9.42 10.14
C PRO A 131 -59.47 8.28 9.23
N TRP A 132 -58.23 7.81 9.41
CA TRP A 132 -57.65 6.66 8.71
C TRP A 132 -57.50 5.42 9.60
N GLY A 133 -58.20 5.38 10.75
CA GLY A 133 -58.31 4.17 11.56
C GLY A 133 -58.99 3.05 10.79
N VAL A 134 -58.50 1.81 10.95
CA VAL A 134 -59.01 0.63 10.26
C VAL A 134 -59.58 -0.34 11.29
N ASP A 135 -60.78 -0.84 11.02
CA ASP A 135 -61.40 -1.93 11.78
C ASP A 135 -60.90 -3.26 11.19
N PHE A 136 -60.24 -4.06 12.03
CA PHE A 136 -59.68 -5.36 11.64
C PHE A 136 -60.62 -6.53 11.97
N GLY A 137 -61.90 -6.26 12.23
CA GLY A 137 -62.95 -7.24 12.49
C GLY A 137 -63.43 -7.29 13.94
N ASP A 138 -62.99 -6.34 14.79
CA ASP A 138 -63.38 -6.24 16.20
C ASP A 138 -64.34 -5.06 16.48
N GLY A 139 -64.81 -4.36 15.45
CA GLY A 139 -65.82 -3.30 15.58
C GLY A 139 -65.23 -1.95 16.05
N LEU A 140 -63.91 -1.86 16.19
CA LEU A 140 -63.20 -0.70 16.72
C LEU A 140 -62.18 -0.20 15.70
N ALA A 141 -62.19 1.10 15.40
CA ALA A 141 -61.17 1.71 14.56
C ALA A 141 -59.82 1.73 15.29
N ARG A 142 -58.80 1.09 14.72
CA ARG A 142 -57.46 1.00 15.30
C ARG A 142 -56.41 1.62 14.40
N HIS A 143 -55.28 2.00 14.99
CA HIS A 143 -54.11 2.44 14.23
C HIS A 143 -53.61 1.31 13.31
N PRO A 144 -53.55 1.49 11.97
CA PRO A 144 -52.95 0.53 11.06
C PRO A 144 -51.41 0.61 11.11
N THR A 145 -50.81 0.19 12.24
CA THR A 145 -49.36 0.29 12.46
C THR A 145 -48.52 -0.49 11.45
N GLN A 146 -49.13 -1.47 10.76
CA GLN A 146 -48.53 -2.21 9.65
C GLN A 146 -48.22 -1.28 8.47
N LEU A 147 -49.13 -0.35 8.15
CA LEU A 147 -48.93 0.63 7.08
C LEU A 147 -47.89 1.68 7.46
N TYR A 148 -47.87 2.12 8.72
CA TYR A 148 -46.84 3.04 9.21
C TYR A 148 -45.45 2.42 9.12
N GLU A 149 -45.34 1.15 9.50
CA GLU A 149 -44.08 0.40 9.46
C GLU A 149 -43.65 0.10 8.01
N SER A 150 -44.61 -0.23 7.14
CA SER A 150 -44.36 -0.37 5.71
C SER A 150 -43.81 0.93 5.09
N ALA A 151 -44.44 2.07 5.39
CA ALA A 151 -44.01 3.38 4.90
C ALA A 151 -42.61 3.77 5.41
N PHE A 152 -42.33 3.53 6.70
CA PHE A 152 -41.00 3.74 7.28
C PHE A 152 -39.94 2.91 6.54
N HIS A 153 -40.17 1.61 6.36
CA HIS A 153 -39.21 0.73 5.70
C HIS A 153 -39.03 1.06 4.21
N LEU A 154 -40.08 1.52 3.52
CA LEU A 154 -39.97 1.98 2.14
C LEU A 154 -39.09 3.23 2.05
N PHE A 155 -39.32 4.21 2.93
CA PHE A 155 -38.48 5.40 3.02
C PHE A 155 -37.02 5.03 3.36
N ALA A 156 -36.83 4.15 4.34
CA ALA A 156 -35.51 3.66 4.73
C ALA A 156 -34.81 2.93 3.56
N ALA A 157 -35.53 2.11 2.79
CA ALA A 157 -34.97 1.44 1.61
C ALA A 157 -34.48 2.45 0.56
N ILE A 158 -35.29 3.47 0.27
CA ILE A 158 -34.93 4.55 -0.67
C ILE A 158 -33.74 5.34 -0.14
N ALA A 159 -33.74 5.72 1.14
CA ALA A 159 -32.67 6.47 1.77
C ALA A 159 -31.35 5.68 1.77
N MET A 160 -31.38 4.40 2.20
CA MET A 160 -30.20 3.53 2.19
C MET A 160 -29.68 3.29 0.77
N TYR A 161 -30.57 3.11 -0.22
CA TYR A 161 -30.17 2.99 -1.62
C TYR A 161 -29.52 4.27 -2.15
N GLN A 162 -30.06 5.44 -1.82
CA GLN A 162 -29.48 6.72 -2.21
C GLN A 162 -28.13 6.98 -1.54
N LEU A 163 -28.01 6.71 -0.24
CA LEU A 163 -26.75 6.83 0.50
C LEU A 163 -25.69 5.86 -0.05
N TYR A 164 -26.08 4.62 -0.34
CA TYR A 164 -25.24 3.63 -1.02
C TYR A 164 -24.76 4.14 -2.39
N ARG A 165 -25.66 4.66 -3.24
CA ARG A 165 -25.29 5.21 -4.56
C ARG A 165 -24.37 6.44 -4.46
N ARG A 166 -24.55 7.28 -3.43
CA ARG A 166 -23.71 8.44 -3.16
C ARG A 166 -22.41 8.09 -2.41
N ARG A 167 -22.19 6.80 -2.10
CA ARG A 167 -21.03 6.28 -1.35
C ARG A 167 -20.84 6.94 0.03
N LEU A 168 -21.93 7.44 0.64
CA LEU A 168 -21.92 8.01 1.98
C LEU A 168 -22.12 6.90 3.03
N LEU A 169 -21.46 7.01 4.18
CA LEU A 169 -21.59 6.07 5.31
C LEU A 169 -21.19 4.61 4.99
N ARG A 170 -20.17 4.42 4.13
CA ARG A 170 -19.61 3.10 3.80
C ARG A 170 -19.19 2.33 5.06
N GLY A 171 -19.58 1.05 5.14
CA GLY A 171 -19.37 0.17 6.28
C GLY A 171 -20.31 0.39 7.48
N GLN A 172 -21.25 1.33 7.36
CA GLN A 172 -22.15 1.75 8.43
C GLN A 172 -23.64 1.71 8.03
N LEU A 173 -23.99 1.51 6.75
CA LEU A 173 -25.37 1.64 6.27
C LEU A 173 -26.34 0.71 6.99
N ILE A 174 -25.96 -0.55 7.22
CA ILE A 174 -26.83 -1.50 7.95
C ILE A 174 -27.05 -1.07 9.41
N ARG A 175 -26.05 -0.43 10.03
CA ARG A 175 -26.10 -0.02 11.43
C ARG A 175 -26.95 1.23 11.56
N VAL A 176 -26.81 2.17 10.62
CA VAL A 176 -27.68 3.34 10.50
C VAL A 176 -29.13 2.90 10.29
N TYR A 177 -29.36 1.90 9.43
CA TYR A 177 -30.68 1.30 9.27
C TYR A 177 -31.22 0.73 10.60
N PHE A 178 -30.42 -0.05 11.33
CA PHE A 178 -30.85 -0.61 12.63
C PHE A 178 -31.13 0.47 13.67
N VAL A 179 -30.26 1.47 13.82
CA VAL A 179 -30.49 2.61 14.72
C VAL A 179 -31.77 3.33 14.35
N SER A 180 -32.00 3.59 13.06
CA SER A 180 -33.22 4.25 12.59
C SER A 180 -34.47 3.41 12.89
N TYR A 181 -34.42 2.09 12.66
CA TYR A 181 -35.57 1.20 12.88
C TYR A 181 -35.86 0.99 14.37
N PHE A 182 -34.85 0.79 15.21
CA PHE A 182 -35.06 0.65 16.66
C PHE A 182 -35.58 1.95 17.28
N SER A 183 -35.14 3.11 16.79
CA SER A 183 -35.70 4.41 17.19
C SER A 183 -37.17 4.52 16.77
N TYR A 184 -37.49 4.17 15.52
CA TYR A 184 -38.88 4.11 15.04
C TYR A 184 -39.73 3.13 15.88
N ARG A 185 -39.18 1.96 16.21
CA ARG A 185 -39.87 0.95 17.00
C ARG A 185 -40.16 1.47 18.41
N PHE A 186 -39.19 2.09 19.07
CA PHE A 186 -39.38 2.69 20.39
C PHE A 186 -40.55 3.69 20.41
N LEU A 187 -40.63 4.56 19.41
CA LEU A 187 -41.68 5.58 19.30
C LEU A 187 -43.05 5.00 18.93
N THR A 188 -43.10 4.00 18.06
CA THR A 188 -44.39 3.40 17.62
C THR A 188 -44.94 2.38 18.60
N GLU A 189 -44.17 1.96 19.57
CA GLU A 189 -44.61 1.03 20.60
C GLU A 189 -45.68 1.66 21.54
N PHE A 190 -45.69 2.98 21.70
CA PHE A 190 -46.72 3.69 22.49
C PHE A 190 -48.14 3.56 21.91
N ILE A 191 -48.26 3.25 20.63
CA ILE A 191 -49.53 3.05 19.93
C ILE A 191 -49.82 1.57 19.64
N ARG A 192 -49.11 0.64 20.32
CA ARG A 192 -49.31 -0.81 20.21
C ARG A 192 -49.88 -1.38 21.51
N PRO A 193 -50.74 -2.40 21.45
CA PRO A 193 -51.40 -2.99 22.62
C PRO A 193 -50.50 -4.00 23.39
N GLU A 194 -49.19 -3.76 23.44
CA GLU A 194 -48.21 -4.68 24.04
C GLU A 194 -48.12 -4.49 25.57
N PRO A 195 -47.92 -5.56 26.35
CA PRO A 195 -47.88 -5.47 27.81
C PRO A 195 -46.65 -4.68 28.28
N GLN A 196 -46.87 -3.77 29.24
CA GLN A 196 -45.79 -3.03 29.90
C GLN A 196 -45.12 -3.92 30.94
N ILE A 197 -43.80 -4.06 30.83
CA ILE A 197 -43.03 -5.03 31.63
C ILE A 197 -42.32 -4.32 32.79
N TRP A 198 -41.69 -3.17 32.53
CA TRP A 198 -40.86 -2.49 33.52
C TRP A 198 -40.87 -0.98 33.32
N LEU A 199 -41.07 -0.22 34.40
CA LEU A 199 -41.19 1.26 34.40
C LEU A 199 -42.20 1.84 33.39
N GLY A 200 -43.29 1.11 33.10
CA GLY A 200 -44.30 1.54 32.12
C GLY A 200 -43.86 1.40 30.66
N LEU A 201 -42.71 0.78 30.39
CA LEU A 201 -42.20 0.49 29.04
C LEU A 201 -42.47 -0.96 28.64
N THR A 202 -42.70 -1.20 27.35
CA THR A 202 -42.83 -2.56 26.82
C THR A 202 -41.46 -3.23 26.64
N GLY A 203 -41.44 -4.56 26.49
CA GLY A 203 -40.20 -5.32 26.23
C GLY A 203 -39.42 -4.82 25.01
N TYR A 204 -40.12 -4.37 23.96
CA TYR A 204 -39.48 -3.83 22.75
C TYR A 204 -38.88 -2.43 22.96
N GLN A 205 -39.47 -1.61 23.82
CA GLN A 205 -38.89 -0.32 24.21
C GLN A 205 -37.61 -0.51 25.02
N LEU A 206 -37.61 -1.43 25.97
CA LEU A 206 -36.42 -1.79 26.75
C LEU A 206 -35.32 -2.36 25.86
N ALA A 207 -35.67 -3.26 24.94
CA ALA A 207 -34.72 -3.79 23.96
C ALA A 207 -34.14 -2.68 23.07
N SER A 208 -34.96 -1.74 22.59
CA SER A 208 -34.50 -0.61 21.77
C SER A 208 -33.57 0.33 22.55
N PHE A 209 -33.83 0.54 23.85
CA PHE A 209 -32.98 1.34 24.73
C PHE A 209 -31.56 0.76 24.89
N VAL A 210 -31.40 -0.56 24.77
CA VAL A 210 -30.08 -1.23 24.80
C VAL A 210 -29.46 -1.30 23.40
N LEU A 211 -30.26 -1.67 22.39
CA LEU A 211 -29.76 -1.90 21.03
C LEU A 211 -29.33 -0.60 20.34
N VAL A 212 -30.03 0.52 20.55
CA VAL A 212 -29.66 1.80 19.92
C VAL A 212 -28.26 2.26 20.37
N PRO A 213 -27.95 2.40 21.67
CA PRO A 213 -26.60 2.75 22.12
C PRO A 213 -25.54 1.74 21.68
N LEU A 214 -25.86 0.44 21.68
CA LEU A 214 -24.93 -0.61 21.24
C LEU A 214 -24.54 -0.44 19.76
N PHE A 215 -25.51 -0.22 18.88
CA PHE A 215 -25.24 -0.01 17.47
C PHE A 215 -24.64 1.38 17.18
N VAL A 216 -24.97 2.42 17.95
CA VAL A 216 -24.33 3.74 17.87
C VAL A 216 -22.86 3.70 18.32
N PHE A 217 -22.55 3.01 19.41
CA PHE A 217 -21.19 2.78 19.88
C PHE A 217 -20.37 2.02 18.83
N TRP A 218 -20.96 1.02 18.18
CA TRP A 218 -20.36 0.32 17.04
C TRP A 218 -20.33 1.14 15.73
N CYS A 219 -21.07 2.25 15.62
CA CYS A 219 -20.95 3.21 14.52
C CYS A 219 -19.79 4.20 14.73
N CYS A 220 -19.38 4.47 15.98
CA CYS A 220 -18.31 5.41 16.29
C CYS A 220 -16.92 4.82 15.92
N PRO A 221 -16.19 5.40 14.95
CA PRO A 221 -14.87 4.91 14.55
C PRO A 221 -13.87 4.90 15.71
N SER A 222 -13.97 5.89 16.60
CA SER A 222 -13.08 6.13 17.74
C SER A 222 -13.30 5.18 18.92
N CYS A 223 -14.41 4.45 18.97
CA CYS A 223 -14.78 3.60 20.10
C CYS A 223 -14.78 2.10 19.76
N ARG A 224 -14.23 1.68 18.61
CA ARG A 224 -14.07 0.25 18.28
C ARG A 224 -13.29 -0.45 19.41
N PRO A 225 -13.90 -1.38 20.16
CA PRO A 225 -13.09 -2.33 20.90
C PRO A 225 -12.32 -3.14 19.86
N GLN A 226 -10.99 -3.21 19.97
CA GLN A 226 -10.17 -4.18 19.23
C GLN A 226 -10.84 -5.55 19.40
N ARG A 227 -11.56 -6.02 18.37
CA ARG A 227 -12.38 -7.22 18.50
C ARG A 227 -11.46 -8.38 18.83
N PHE A 228 -11.75 -9.05 19.94
CA PHE A 228 -11.11 -10.27 20.41
C PHE A 228 -10.86 -11.23 19.24
N GLY A 229 -9.59 -11.36 18.87
CA GLY A 229 -9.14 -12.32 17.87
C GLY A 229 -9.41 -13.74 18.37
N ALA A 230 -10.49 -14.34 17.88
CA ALA A 230 -10.62 -15.80 17.93
C ALA A 230 -9.40 -16.39 17.19
N ARG A 231 -8.54 -17.04 17.97
CA ARG A 231 -7.32 -17.73 17.52
C ARG A 231 -7.59 -18.57 16.26
N ARG A 232 -7.19 -18.07 15.09
CA ARG A 232 -6.86 -18.94 13.96
C ARG A 232 -5.47 -19.52 14.23
N LYS A 233 -5.43 -20.84 14.49
CA LYS A 233 -4.21 -21.63 14.37
C LYS A 233 -3.63 -21.40 12.97
N GLY A 234 -2.38 -20.92 12.90
CA GLY A 234 -1.61 -20.89 11.66
C GLY A 234 -1.40 -19.54 10.99
N ARG A 235 -1.51 -18.40 11.69
CA ARG A 235 -0.91 -17.13 11.22
C ARG A 235 0.05 -16.63 12.29
N ARG A 236 1.34 -16.57 11.95
CA ARG A 236 2.38 -15.97 12.80
C ARG A 236 1.88 -14.60 13.25
N GLN A 237 1.92 -14.36 14.56
CA GLN A 237 1.60 -13.06 15.15
C GLN A 237 2.55 -12.03 14.56
N ALA A 238 2.00 -10.95 13.99
CA ALA A 238 2.72 -9.68 13.98
C ALA A 238 2.93 -9.31 15.46
N PRO A 239 4.16 -9.03 15.92
CA PRO A 239 4.40 -8.70 17.31
C PRO A 239 3.73 -7.37 17.64
N SER A 240 2.58 -7.46 18.30
CA SER A 240 1.92 -6.34 18.96
C SER A 240 2.69 -6.00 20.24
N THR A 241 3.71 -5.17 20.11
CA THR A 241 4.19 -4.21 21.13
C THR A 241 5.13 -3.25 20.40
N VAL A 242 4.62 -2.10 20.02
CA VAL A 242 5.45 -0.94 19.66
C VAL A 242 6.14 -0.52 20.96
N SER A 243 7.40 -0.93 21.15
CA SER A 243 8.26 -0.32 22.15
C SER A 243 8.60 1.07 21.64
N ALA A 244 8.14 2.10 22.35
CA ALA A 244 8.46 3.50 22.03
C ALA A 244 9.95 3.85 22.21
N ASP A 245 10.79 2.90 22.65
CA ASP A 245 12.21 3.06 22.94
C ASP A 245 13.09 2.21 22.00
N ARG A 246 13.14 2.54 20.69
CA ARG A 246 13.94 1.78 19.69
C ARG A 246 15.22 2.46 19.22
N LEU A 247 15.44 3.72 19.59
CA LEU A 247 16.71 4.40 19.40
C LEU A 247 17.32 4.65 20.79
N PRO A 248 18.64 4.45 21.00
CA PRO A 248 19.64 4.20 19.98
C PRO A 248 19.61 2.79 19.34
N LYS A 249 19.98 2.71 18.05
CA LYS A 249 20.12 1.48 17.27
C LYS A 249 21.54 1.40 16.71
N GLU A 250 22.25 0.33 17.05
CA GLU A 250 23.54 0.02 16.43
C GLU A 250 23.36 -0.50 14.99
N THR A 251 24.20 -0.04 14.07
CA THR A 251 24.27 -0.52 12.69
C THR A 251 25.70 -0.51 12.17
N ARG A 252 25.95 -1.29 11.12
CA ARG A 252 27.20 -1.19 10.36
C ARG A 252 27.06 -0.07 9.33
N THR A 253 28.03 0.85 9.33
CA THR A 253 28.08 1.98 8.41
C THR A 253 29.47 2.09 7.78
N LEU A 254 29.72 3.15 7.01
CA LEU A 254 31.01 3.45 6.40
C LEU A 254 31.56 4.76 6.95
N CYS A 255 32.89 4.86 7.03
CA CYS A 255 33.55 6.15 7.20
C CYS A 255 33.39 6.98 5.90
N PRO A 256 32.93 8.23 5.95
CA PRO A 256 32.74 9.04 4.74
C PRO A 256 34.04 9.39 4.02
N THR A 257 35.17 9.35 4.74
CA THR A 257 36.50 9.69 4.22
C THR A 257 37.20 8.49 3.60
N CYS A 258 37.44 7.41 4.36
CA CYS A 258 38.16 6.23 3.85
C CYS A 258 37.26 5.11 3.32
N LEU A 259 35.94 5.23 3.46
CA LEU A 259 34.95 4.21 3.06
C LEU A 259 35.13 2.84 3.73
N GLN A 260 35.95 2.74 4.78
CA GLN A 260 36.08 1.51 5.55
C GLN A 260 34.81 1.27 6.39
N PRO A 261 34.38 -0.01 6.55
CA PRO A 261 33.28 -0.36 7.43
C PRO A 261 33.59 0.00 8.89
N VAL A 262 32.66 0.70 9.54
CA VAL A 262 32.73 1.06 10.97
C VAL A 262 31.40 0.77 11.64
N LEU A 263 31.39 0.67 12.97
CA LEU A 263 30.15 0.64 13.74
C LEU A 263 29.61 2.07 13.89
N GLY A 264 28.29 2.19 13.80
CA GLY A 264 27.58 3.44 14.02
C GLY A 264 26.35 3.24 14.88
N GLU A 265 25.92 4.30 15.52
CA GLU A 265 24.72 4.35 16.33
C GLU A 265 23.76 5.37 15.72
N THR A 266 22.54 4.94 15.46
CA THR A 266 21.45 5.85 15.09
C THR A 266 20.72 6.26 16.36
N TYR A 267 20.50 7.55 16.60
CA TYR A 267 19.76 8.03 17.77
C TYR A 267 18.78 9.17 17.42
N GLU A 268 17.81 9.38 18.31
CA GLU A 268 16.85 10.49 18.22
C GLU A 268 17.31 11.64 19.12
N GLN A 269 17.31 12.86 18.59
CA GLN A 269 17.47 14.08 19.37
C GLN A 269 16.58 15.18 18.80
N ASP A 270 15.81 15.85 19.67
CA ASP A 270 14.91 16.97 19.30
C ASP A 270 13.94 16.64 18.14
N GLY A 271 13.46 15.40 18.08
CA GLY A 271 12.55 14.92 17.03
C GLY A 271 13.20 14.63 15.67
N ARG A 272 14.53 14.74 15.58
CA ARG A 272 15.35 14.39 14.41
C ARG A 272 16.13 13.11 14.67
N VAL A 273 16.51 12.42 13.60
CA VAL A 273 17.25 11.16 13.67
C VAL A 273 18.62 11.32 13.03
N TYR A 274 19.65 11.00 13.80
CA TYR A 274 21.05 11.15 13.43
C TYR A 274 21.76 9.80 13.40
N LEU A 275 22.76 9.66 12.54
CA LEU A 275 23.70 8.55 12.53
C LEU A 275 25.07 9.07 12.96
N GLN A 276 25.54 8.60 14.12
CA GLN A 276 26.88 8.81 14.61
C GLN A 276 27.74 7.59 14.36
N ARG A 277 29.03 7.80 14.13
CA ARG A 277 30.04 6.75 13.99
C ARG A 277 31.37 7.28 14.43
N GLU A 278 32.27 6.38 14.79
CA GLU A 278 33.66 6.68 15.11
C GLU A 278 34.56 5.87 14.18
N CYS A 279 35.50 6.55 13.51
CA CYS A 279 36.51 5.92 12.69
C CYS A 279 37.88 6.04 13.37
N PRO A 280 38.65 4.95 13.54
CA PRO A 280 39.97 5.01 14.18
C PRO A 280 40.94 6.01 13.55
N ASP A 281 40.84 6.22 12.23
CA ASP A 281 41.75 7.09 11.47
C ASP A 281 41.21 8.52 11.29
N HIS A 282 39.88 8.70 11.32
CA HIS A 282 39.22 9.95 10.91
C HIS A 282 38.31 10.57 11.98
N GLY A 283 38.22 9.94 13.16
CA GLY A 283 37.44 10.42 14.29
C GLY A 283 35.92 10.28 14.12
N ASP A 284 35.19 11.09 14.89
CA ASP A 284 33.73 11.09 14.92
C ASP A 284 33.12 11.67 13.64
N GLY A 285 32.09 11.01 13.14
CA GLY A 285 31.26 11.50 12.06
C GLY A 285 29.79 11.50 12.47
N LEU A 286 29.08 12.59 12.18
CA LEU A 286 27.65 12.74 12.41
C LEU A 286 26.94 13.06 11.10
N ALA A 287 25.77 12.48 10.87
CA ALA A 287 24.95 12.77 9.69
C ALA A 287 23.46 12.79 10.05
N LEU A 288 22.70 13.70 9.42
CA LEU A 288 21.24 13.71 9.54
C LEU A 288 20.65 12.61 8.64
N VAL A 289 19.88 11.69 9.24
CA VAL A 289 19.21 10.60 8.51
C VAL A 289 17.75 10.97 8.20
N SER A 290 17.05 11.56 9.16
CA SER A 290 15.68 12.03 8.99
C SER A 290 15.45 13.31 9.81
N SER A 291 14.84 14.32 9.19
CA SER A 291 14.46 15.57 9.88
C SER A 291 13.21 15.43 10.75
N ASP A 292 12.44 14.36 10.58
CA ASP A 292 11.27 14.05 11.41
C ASP A 292 11.25 12.56 11.77
N ARG A 293 11.30 12.27 13.07
CA ARG A 293 11.27 10.92 13.61
C ARG A 293 10.06 10.10 13.17
N ARG A 294 8.90 10.73 12.93
CA ARG A 294 7.66 10.02 12.57
C ARG A 294 7.83 9.21 11.29
N HIS A 295 8.54 9.78 10.31
CA HIS A 295 8.82 9.11 9.05
C HIS A 295 9.89 8.03 9.19
N TYR A 296 10.77 8.13 10.20
CA TYR A 296 11.79 7.11 10.48
C TYR A 296 11.20 5.85 11.14
N TYR A 297 10.24 6.04 12.06
CA TYR A 297 9.57 4.95 12.79
C TYR A 297 8.42 4.27 12.04
N LEU A 298 8.12 4.67 10.79
CA LEU A 298 7.22 3.91 9.91
C LEU A 298 7.66 2.44 9.71
N ARG A 299 8.92 2.12 10.09
CA ARG A 299 9.47 0.77 10.28
C ARG A 299 8.63 -0.13 11.19
N ASP A 300 7.88 0.43 12.14
CA ASP A 300 7.27 -0.35 13.22
C ASP A 300 5.79 -0.67 12.98
N GLU A 301 5.17 0.00 12.02
CA GLU A 301 3.75 -0.16 11.68
C GLU A 301 3.52 -1.17 10.55
N VAL A 302 4.54 -1.44 9.72
CA VAL A 302 4.47 -2.43 8.64
C VAL A 302 5.02 -3.78 9.12
N PRO A 303 4.21 -4.85 9.22
CA PRO A 303 4.71 -6.16 9.63
C PRO A 303 5.65 -6.72 8.57
N HIS A 304 6.96 -6.70 8.82
CA HIS A 304 7.91 -7.48 8.06
C HIS A 304 7.98 -8.91 8.60
N ALA A 305 8.25 -9.88 7.72
CA ALA A 305 8.63 -11.21 8.16
C ALA A 305 9.90 -11.07 9.03
N PRO A 306 9.97 -11.71 10.22
CA PRO A 306 11.08 -11.51 11.13
C PRO A 306 12.40 -11.83 10.44
N SER A 307 13.33 -10.87 10.50
CA SER A 307 14.75 -11.08 10.25
C SER A 307 15.32 -11.92 11.40
N ASP A 308 14.98 -13.20 11.44
CA ASP A 308 15.60 -14.13 12.37
C ASP A 308 17.09 -14.24 11.99
N LEU A 309 17.92 -13.52 12.74
CA LEU A 309 19.39 -13.64 12.85
C LEU A 309 20.13 -13.78 11.51
N VAL A 310 20.62 -12.64 10.99
CA VAL A 310 21.76 -12.60 10.08
C VAL A 310 22.97 -13.18 10.81
N ARG A 311 23.14 -14.50 10.74
CA ARG A 311 24.46 -15.09 10.91
C ARG A 311 25.27 -14.72 9.68
N CYS A 312 26.20 -13.80 9.87
CA CYS A 312 27.34 -13.66 8.97
C CYS A 312 27.91 -15.07 8.73
N CYS A 313 27.98 -15.53 7.49
CA CYS A 313 28.54 -16.84 7.12
C CYS A 313 30.06 -16.95 7.34
N CYS A 314 30.64 -16.12 8.22
CA CYS A 314 32.02 -16.22 8.68
C CYS A 314 32.09 -17.20 9.86
N SER A 315 31.68 -18.45 9.67
CA SER A 315 31.87 -19.49 10.68
C SER A 315 32.10 -20.86 10.05
N ASP A 316 32.95 -20.94 9.04
CA ASP A 316 33.64 -22.19 8.69
C ASP A 316 35.07 -21.85 8.30
N GLY A 317 36.01 -22.44 9.04
CA GLY A 317 37.41 -22.03 9.08
C GLY A 317 38.15 -22.19 7.76
N SER A 318 38.77 -21.11 7.31
CA SER A 318 40.14 -21.12 6.76
C SER A 318 40.69 -19.69 6.77
N GLU A 319 41.61 -19.48 7.70
CA GLU A 319 42.72 -18.51 7.81
C GLU A 319 42.53 -17.00 7.48
N ALA A 320 42.87 -16.22 8.52
CA ALA A 320 43.32 -14.81 8.53
C ALA A 320 42.26 -13.69 8.54
N CYS A 321 41.61 -13.51 9.69
CA CYS A 321 41.34 -12.17 10.24
C CYS A 321 42.30 -11.94 11.41
N PRO A 322 42.95 -10.76 11.55
CA PRO A 322 43.78 -10.46 12.71
C PRO A 322 42.90 -10.46 13.97
N ALA A 323 43.29 -11.24 14.97
CA ALA A 323 42.55 -11.42 16.20
C ALA A 323 42.54 -10.15 17.06
N ASP A 324 41.36 -9.81 17.58
CA ASP A 324 41.20 -9.01 18.79
C ASP A 324 41.81 -9.76 19.97
N ASP A 325 42.97 -9.29 20.44
CA ASP A 325 43.41 -9.51 21.82
C ASP A 325 42.65 -8.53 22.72
N ASN A 326 41.59 -8.98 23.38
CA ASN A 326 41.11 -8.31 24.59
C ASN A 326 40.91 -9.32 25.72
N PRO A 327 41.79 -9.34 26.75
CA PRO A 327 41.68 -10.24 27.89
C PRO A 327 40.88 -9.55 29.01
N GLY A 328 39.63 -9.95 29.26
CA GLY A 328 38.94 -9.50 30.48
C GLY A 328 37.46 -9.82 30.61
N GLY A 329 37.14 -10.75 31.53
CA GLY A 329 35.88 -10.74 32.31
C GLY A 329 34.68 -11.48 31.70
N ARG A 330 34.59 -12.81 31.83
CA ARG A 330 33.76 -13.54 32.83
C ARG A 330 32.29 -13.12 32.94
N GLY A 331 31.37 -14.03 32.57
CA GLY A 331 29.98 -13.94 33.05
C GLY A 331 28.95 -14.92 32.46
N SER A 332 29.16 -16.24 32.63
CA SER A 332 28.16 -17.34 32.76
C SER A 332 26.93 -17.44 31.80
N ARG A 333 26.82 -18.47 30.97
CA ARG A 333 26.31 -19.86 31.24
C ARG A 333 24.84 -19.96 31.70
N ARG A 334 23.99 -20.46 30.78
CA ARG A 334 22.81 -21.37 30.89
C ARG A 334 21.87 -21.00 29.72
N ALA A 335 21.36 -21.86 28.85
CA ALA A 335 21.15 -23.30 28.91
C ALA A 335 21.18 -23.89 27.49
N ALA A 336 21.89 -25.00 27.35
CA ALA A 336 21.68 -26.00 26.31
C ALA A 336 21.02 -27.19 27.00
N GLU A 337 19.91 -27.69 26.47
CA GLU A 337 19.45 -29.09 26.61
C GLU A 337 18.09 -29.28 25.91
N SER A 338 18.10 -29.96 24.76
CA SER A 338 17.17 -31.04 24.38
C SER A 338 17.03 -31.14 22.85
N ALA A 339 17.99 -31.82 22.23
CA ALA A 339 17.85 -32.36 20.87
C ALA A 339 17.92 -33.89 20.98
N HIS A 340 16.82 -34.59 20.66
CA HIS A 340 16.81 -36.03 20.44
C HIS A 340 15.54 -36.46 19.67
N ARG A 341 15.68 -36.76 18.37
CA ARG A 341 15.52 -38.12 17.79
C ARG A 341 15.14 -38.09 16.29
N ALA A 342 15.76 -39.06 15.60
CA ALA A 342 15.42 -39.68 14.30
C ALA A 342 15.66 -38.83 13.03
N GLY A 343 16.29 -39.33 11.95
CA GLY A 343 16.78 -40.67 11.62
C GLY A 343 17.27 -40.69 10.16
N SER A 344 18.31 -41.48 9.93
CA SER A 344 19.08 -41.77 8.70
C SER A 344 18.35 -41.85 7.34
N ALA A 345 19.01 -41.42 6.26
CA ALA A 345 19.69 -42.29 5.27
C ALA A 345 19.89 -41.60 3.90
N GLY A 346 21.04 -41.82 3.24
CA GLY A 346 21.15 -41.74 1.77
C GLY A 346 22.37 -41.00 1.21
N ALA A 347 23.38 -41.78 0.82
CA ALA A 347 24.64 -41.47 0.14
C ALA A 347 24.67 -40.37 -0.96
N SER A 348 25.83 -39.69 -1.01
CA SER A 348 26.37 -38.88 -2.12
C SER A 348 26.64 -39.69 -3.40
N PRO A 349 26.83 -39.03 -4.57
CA PRO A 349 28.20 -38.86 -5.04
C PRO A 349 28.53 -37.48 -5.64
N SER A 350 29.82 -37.22 -5.59
CA SER A 350 30.63 -36.09 -6.08
C SER A 350 30.31 -35.57 -7.48
N HIS A 351 30.21 -34.24 -7.60
CA HIS A 351 30.59 -33.50 -8.81
C HIS A 351 31.42 -32.26 -8.42
N GLU A 352 32.40 -31.99 -9.27
CA GLU A 352 33.56 -31.12 -9.09
C GLU A 352 33.20 -29.68 -8.71
N ALA A 353 33.91 -29.15 -7.71
CA ALA A 353 33.78 -27.76 -7.28
C ALA A 353 34.54 -26.83 -8.25
N SER A 354 33.80 -25.96 -8.92
CA SER A 354 34.34 -24.79 -9.62
C SER A 354 34.60 -23.65 -8.61
N PRO A 355 35.75 -22.95 -8.66
CA PRO A 355 36.01 -21.79 -7.80
C PRO A 355 35.29 -20.57 -8.38
N GLY A 356 34.43 -19.89 -7.59
CA GLY A 356 33.86 -18.59 -7.97
C GLY A 356 32.37 -18.33 -7.68
N ALA A 357 31.67 -19.17 -6.91
CA ALA A 357 30.29 -18.87 -6.52
C ALA A 357 30.25 -18.10 -5.19
N ASP A 358 30.14 -16.77 -5.28
CA ASP A 358 29.90 -15.89 -4.14
C ASP A 358 28.51 -16.19 -3.54
N ARG A 359 28.48 -16.78 -2.35
CA ARG A 359 27.27 -17.29 -1.66
C ARG A 359 26.52 -16.18 -0.91
N CYS A 360 26.21 -15.08 -1.58
CA CYS A 360 25.36 -13.99 -1.07
C CYS A 360 24.01 -13.86 -1.79
N ALA A 361 23.55 -14.89 -2.53
CA ALA A 361 22.19 -14.93 -3.05
C ALA A 361 21.25 -15.57 -2.02
N ASP A 362 20.71 -14.77 -1.09
CA ASP A 362 19.51 -15.19 -0.36
C ASP A 362 18.33 -15.18 -1.36
N PRO A 363 17.65 -16.32 -1.61
CA PRO A 363 16.48 -16.38 -2.50
C PRO A 363 15.29 -15.50 -2.07
N ARG A 364 15.36 -14.84 -0.90
CA ARG A 364 14.26 -14.11 -0.27
C ARG A 364 14.23 -12.60 -0.54
N HIS A 365 15.27 -11.98 -1.09
CA HIS A 365 15.25 -10.56 -1.47
C HIS A 365 14.92 -10.34 -2.95
N LYS A 366 13.68 -9.90 -3.23
CA LYS A 366 13.19 -9.64 -4.60
C LYS A 366 13.75 -8.32 -5.14
N THR A 367 14.41 -8.35 -6.30
CA THR A 367 14.82 -7.13 -7.02
C THR A 367 13.62 -6.53 -7.77
N CYS A 368 12.92 -5.53 -7.23
CA CYS A 368 11.81 -4.91 -7.97
C CYS A 368 12.28 -4.10 -9.18
N VAL A 369 13.40 -3.38 -9.05
CA VAL A 369 13.96 -2.53 -10.12
C VAL A 369 15.40 -2.94 -10.38
N ALA A 370 15.74 -3.22 -11.63
CA ALA A 370 17.12 -3.45 -12.05
C ALA A 370 17.57 -2.34 -13.01
N LEU A 371 18.81 -1.86 -12.85
CA LEU A 371 19.43 -0.88 -13.73
C LEU A 371 20.49 -1.56 -14.59
N LEU A 372 20.47 -1.30 -15.89
CA LEU A 372 21.49 -1.72 -16.83
C LEU A 372 22.21 -0.48 -17.37
N GLU A 373 23.47 -0.29 -16.98
CA GLU A 373 24.28 0.82 -17.50
C GLU A 373 24.75 0.49 -18.92
N LEU A 374 24.28 1.26 -19.91
CA LEU A 374 24.60 1.04 -21.32
C LEU A 374 25.91 1.71 -21.74
N THR A 375 26.21 2.85 -21.13
CA THR A 375 27.31 3.72 -21.52
C THR A 375 27.73 4.60 -20.36
N ASP A 376 28.98 5.05 -20.36
CA ASP A 376 29.41 6.16 -19.49
C ASP A 376 29.50 7.50 -20.23
N ALA A 377 29.23 7.53 -21.55
CA ALA A 377 29.19 8.75 -22.34
C ALA A 377 27.98 9.61 -21.95
N CYS A 378 28.17 10.92 -21.81
CA CYS A 378 27.10 11.86 -21.48
C CYS A 378 27.34 13.21 -22.14
N ASN A 379 26.27 13.85 -22.60
CA ASN A 379 26.25 15.21 -23.16
C ASN A 379 26.10 16.31 -22.08
N LEU A 380 26.02 15.95 -20.80
CA LEU A 380 26.01 16.87 -19.66
C LEU A 380 27.19 16.64 -18.70
N ARG A 381 27.57 17.69 -17.97
CA ARG A 381 28.63 17.66 -16.95
C ARG A 381 28.12 18.09 -15.58
N CYS A 382 27.07 17.41 -15.11
CA CYS A 382 26.37 17.75 -13.88
C CYS A 382 27.31 17.80 -12.65
N PRO A 383 27.28 18.88 -11.86
CA PRO A 383 27.94 18.96 -10.56
C PRO A 383 27.52 17.84 -9.60
N VAL A 384 26.26 17.41 -9.63
CA VAL A 384 25.69 16.43 -8.68
C VAL A 384 25.74 14.97 -9.17
N CYS A 385 26.59 14.65 -10.16
CA CYS A 385 26.57 13.36 -10.83
C CYS A 385 27.16 12.21 -9.97
N TYR A 386 26.49 11.06 -9.96
CA TYR A 386 26.99 9.81 -9.35
C TYR A 386 28.28 9.28 -9.98
N ALA A 387 28.48 9.51 -11.29
CA ALA A 387 29.63 9.00 -12.03
C ALA A 387 30.80 10.00 -12.01
N GLN A 388 32.00 9.47 -11.72
CA GLN A 388 33.26 10.13 -12.03
C GLN A 388 33.49 10.10 -13.55
N ARG A 389 34.39 10.97 -14.05
CA ARG A 389 34.51 11.42 -15.45
C ARG A 389 34.00 10.42 -16.52
N PRO A 390 33.12 10.85 -17.46
CA PRO A 390 32.69 9.99 -18.56
C PRO A 390 33.89 9.61 -19.43
N SER A 391 34.18 8.32 -19.60
CA SER A 391 35.24 7.86 -20.52
C SER A 391 34.81 7.98 -21.99
N GLY A 392 33.50 8.07 -22.24
CA GLY A 392 32.92 8.15 -23.58
C GLY A 392 32.69 6.77 -24.21
N ARG A 393 32.72 5.71 -23.41
CA ARG A 393 32.60 4.32 -23.83
C ARG A 393 31.14 3.86 -23.83
N HIS A 394 30.78 3.17 -24.90
CA HIS A 394 29.53 2.41 -25.01
C HIS A 394 29.85 0.93 -24.79
N ARG A 395 29.01 0.24 -24.01
CA ARG A 395 29.13 -1.21 -23.84
C ARG A 395 28.63 -1.92 -25.10
N ARG A 396 29.16 -3.09 -25.43
CA ARG A 396 28.73 -3.79 -26.65
C ARG A 396 27.35 -4.39 -26.46
N PHE A 397 26.54 -4.39 -27.53
CA PHE A 397 25.19 -4.98 -27.51
C PHE A 397 25.19 -6.41 -26.98
N GLU A 398 26.13 -7.24 -27.44
CA GLU A 398 26.21 -8.66 -27.08
C GLU A 398 26.52 -8.86 -25.59
N GLU A 399 27.35 -7.99 -24.99
CA GLU A 399 27.68 -8.03 -23.56
C GLU A 399 26.49 -7.64 -22.70
N LEU A 400 25.76 -6.60 -23.12
CA LEU A 400 24.56 -6.12 -22.43
C LEU A 400 23.47 -7.19 -22.40
N CYS A 401 23.23 -7.84 -23.55
CA CYS A 401 22.26 -8.92 -23.66
C CYS A 401 22.68 -10.13 -22.79
N ALA A 402 23.95 -10.53 -22.86
CA ALA A 402 24.46 -11.65 -22.06
C ALA A 402 24.29 -11.42 -20.55
N ASP A 403 24.61 -10.22 -20.05
CA ASP A 403 24.46 -9.88 -18.64
C ASP A 403 22.99 -9.83 -18.20
N LEU A 404 22.12 -9.25 -19.03
CA LEU A 404 20.70 -9.15 -18.74
C LEU A 404 20.03 -10.53 -18.73
N GLU A 405 20.32 -11.36 -19.73
CA GLU A 405 19.82 -12.74 -19.81
C GLU A 405 20.34 -13.58 -18.64
N ALA A 406 21.63 -13.45 -18.30
CA ALA A 406 22.19 -14.11 -17.12
C ALA A 406 21.46 -13.67 -15.84
N PHE A 407 21.23 -12.37 -15.65
CA PHE A 407 20.49 -11.85 -14.49
C PHE A 407 19.08 -12.45 -14.41
N LEU A 408 18.35 -12.47 -15.53
CA LEU A 408 16.99 -13.03 -15.59
C LEU A 408 16.98 -14.55 -15.41
N ALA A 409 18.00 -15.27 -15.86
CA ALA A 409 18.12 -16.71 -15.65
C ALA A 409 18.28 -17.06 -14.16
N HIS A 410 19.05 -16.27 -13.41
CA HIS A 410 19.25 -16.50 -11.96
C HIS A 410 18.04 -16.08 -11.12
N ARG A 411 17.39 -14.97 -11.47
CA ARG A 411 16.36 -14.34 -10.64
C ARG A 411 14.92 -14.65 -11.07
N GLY A 412 14.69 -14.89 -12.36
CA GLY A 412 13.36 -14.95 -12.97
C GLY A 412 12.84 -13.60 -13.51
N PRO A 413 11.51 -13.43 -13.68
CA PRO A 413 10.90 -12.22 -14.25
C PRO A 413 11.16 -10.94 -13.44
N LEU A 414 11.25 -9.81 -14.12
CA LEU A 414 11.58 -8.49 -13.56
C LEU A 414 10.41 -7.50 -13.74
N ASP A 415 10.08 -6.74 -12.68
CA ASP A 415 8.98 -5.76 -12.74
C ASP A 415 9.39 -4.51 -13.57
N VAL A 416 10.57 -3.93 -13.29
CA VAL A 416 11.07 -2.74 -14.00
C VAL A 416 12.55 -2.88 -14.35
N LEU A 417 12.89 -2.71 -15.63
CA LEU A 417 14.26 -2.50 -16.10
C LEU A 417 14.48 -1.02 -16.41
N GLN A 418 15.50 -0.43 -15.81
CA GLN A 418 15.97 0.92 -16.12
C GLN A 418 17.22 0.87 -16.99
N LEU A 419 17.14 1.40 -18.21
CA LEU A 419 18.29 1.64 -19.06
C LEU A 419 18.95 2.94 -18.59
N SER A 420 20.19 2.85 -18.13
CA SER A 420 20.89 3.92 -17.40
C SER A 420 22.35 4.04 -17.85
N GLY A 421 23.16 4.79 -17.10
CA GLY A 421 24.57 5.05 -17.36
C GLY A 421 24.86 6.55 -17.33
N GLY A 422 25.58 7.04 -18.34
CA GLY A 422 25.70 8.47 -18.64
C GLY A 422 24.41 9.01 -19.25
N GLU A 423 24.35 9.14 -20.58
CA GLU A 423 23.12 9.39 -21.34
C GLU A 423 22.84 8.19 -22.27
N PRO A 424 21.90 7.30 -21.90
CA PRO A 424 21.60 6.08 -22.65
C PRO A 424 21.19 6.33 -24.10
N LEU A 425 20.53 7.47 -24.39
CA LEU A 425 20.10 7.80 -25.75
C LEU A 425 21.25 8.13 -26.71
N LEU A 426 22.47 8.35 -26.21
CA LEU A 426 23.67 8.48 -27.05
C LEU A 426 24.19 7.13 -27.55
N HIS A 427 23.72 6.02 -26.99
CA HIS A 427 24.21 4.70 -27.39
C HIS A 427 23.76 4.36 -28.81
N PRO A 428 24.67 4.00 -29.75
CA PRO A 428 24.32 3.80 -31.15
C PRO A 428 23.29 2.67 -31.36
N ASP A 429 23.37 1.60 -30.56
CA ASP A 429 22.41 0.50 -30.59
C ASP A 429 21.22 0.65 -29.62
N VAL A 430 20.92 1.83 -29.08
CA VAL A 430 19.88 2.00 -28.03
C VAL A 430 18.53 1.41 -28.44
N LEU A 431 18.11 1.64 -29.68
CA LEU A 431 16.85 1.11 -30.22
C LEU A 431 16.87 -0.43 -30.29
N ARG A 432 17.98 -1.01 -30.75
CA ARG A 432 18.19 -2.46 -30.82
C ARG A 432 18.20 -3.10 -29.43
N ILE A 433 18.79 -2.42 -28.43
CA ILE A 433 18.78 -2.85 -27.03
C ILE A 433 17.34 -2.87 -26.48
N ILE A 434 16.57 -1.80 -26.72
CA ILE A 434 15.16 -1.73 -26.30
C ILE A 434 14.35 -2.86 -26.94
N ASP A 435 14.53 -3.10 -28.23
CA ASP A 435 13.81 -4.16 -28.96
C ASP A 435 14.15 -5.55 -28.39
N HIS A 436 15.41 -5.80 -28.02
CA HIS A 436 15.80 -7.02 -27.33
C HIS A 436 15.16 -7.15 -25.95
N CYS A 437 15.22 -6.09 -25.13
CA CYS A 437 14.63 -6.09 -23.78
C CYS A 437 13.12 -6.38 -23.80
N ARG A 438 12.39 -5.92 -24.83
CA ARG A 438 10.94 -6.16 -24.98
C ARG A 438 10.56 -7.62 -25.21
N MET A 439 11.49 -8.43 -25.73
CA MET A 439 11.31 -9.88 -25.92
C MET A 439 11.51 -10.68 -24.63
N LEU A 440 12.08 -10.07 -23.59
CA LEU A 440 12.39 -10.71 -22.31
C LEU A 440 11.22 -10.57 -21.31
N PRO A 441 11.17 -11.40 -20.24
CA PRO A 441 10.14 -11.35 -19.20
C PRO A 441 10.32 -10.15 -18.25
N ILE A 442 10.20 -8.93 -18.78
CA ILE A 442 10.40 -7.65 -18.08
C ILE A 442 9.14 -6.80 -18.20
N ASP A 443 8.35 -6.61 -17.14
CA ASP A 443 7.02 -5.99 -17.28
C ASP A 443 7.08 -4.57 -17.88
N HIS A 444 8.03 -3.75 -17.44
CA HIS A 444 8.17 -2.36 -17.91
C HIS A 444 9.63 -1.92 -18.08
N ILE A 445 9.90 -1.16 -19.14
CA ILE A 445 11.22 -0.63 -19.48
C ILE A 445 11.19 0.89 -19.32
N MET A 446 12.12 1.41 -18.54
CA MET A 446 12.29 2.82 -18.28
C MET A 446 13.63 3.31 -18.82
N ILE A 447 13.64 4.41 -19.57
CA ILE A 447 14.90 5.02 -20.07
C ILE A 447 15.25 6.20 -19.16
N ASN A 448 16.34 6.07 -18.39
CA ASN A 448 16.86 7.15 -17.57
C ASN A 448 17.59 8.15 -18.47
N THR A 449 17.00 9.31 -18.74
CA THR A 449 17.53 10.27 -19.72
C THR A 449 17.44 11.70 -19.22
N ASN A 450 18.40 12.54 -19.65
CA ASN A 450 18.28 13.99 -19.56
C ASN A 450 17.39 14.56 -20.68
N GLY A 451 17.04 13.78 -21.70
CA GLY A 451 16.06 14.15 -22.71
C GLY A 451 16.56 15.04 -23.84
N LEU A 452 17.77 15.61 -23.77
CA LEU A 452 18.28 16.50 -24.83
C LEU A 452 18.31 15.81 -26.21
N GLN A 453 18.64 14.51 -26.23
CA GLN A 453 18.63 13.72 -27.46
C GLN A 453 17.24 13.59 -28.11
N LEU A 454 16.15 13.78 -27.35
CA LEU A 454 14.78 13.73 -27.92
C LEU A 454 14.48 14.94 -28.82
N ILE A 455 15.19 16.06 -28.63
CA ILE A 455 15.05 17.27 -29.45
C ILE A 455 16.20 17.46 -30.44
N GLU A 456 17.38 16.89 -30.14
CA GLU A 456 18.57 16.99 -31.00
C GLU A 456 18.59 15.93 -32.12
N ALA A 457 18.17 14.70 -31.83
CA ALA A 457 18.23 13.60 -32.78
C ALA A 457 16.91 13.48 -33.58
N GLU A 458 17.01 13.72 -34.89
CA GLU A 458 15.86 13.64 -35.79
C GLU A 458 15.24 12.24 -35.80
N GLY A 459 13.92 12.16 -35.60
CA GLY A 459 13.16 10.91 -35.64
C GLY A 459 13.25 10.03 -34.41
N LEU A 460 14.17 10.28 -33.45
CA LEU A 460 14.34 9.43 -32.27
C LEU A 460 13.08 9.32 -31.42
N ALA A 461 12.40 10.44 -31.15
CA ALA A 461 11.15 10.45 -30.37
C ALA A 461 10.03 9.63 -31.04
N ALA A 462 9.94 9.68 -32.38
CA ALA A 462 8.98 8.89 -33.15
C ALA A 462 9.32 7.38 -33.08
N GLU A 463 10.59 7.02 -33.21
CA GLU A 463 11.07 5.64 -33.06
C GLU A 463 10.78 5.07 -31.66
N LEU A 464 10.96 5.86 -30.61
CA LEU A 464 10.61 5.44 -29.24
C LEU A 464 9.09 5.26 -29.09
N ALA A 465 8.28 6.12 -29.72
CA ALA A 465 6.82 6.01 -29.66
C ALA A 465 6.30 4.72 -30.33
N LEU A 466 6.97 4.23 -31.38
CA LEU A 466 6.65 2.94 -32.02
C LEU A 466 6.90 1.72 -31.11
N ARG A 467 7.65 1.89 -30.02
CA ARG A 467 8.01 0.82 -29.07
C ARG A 467 7.10 0.73 -27.85
N LYS A 468 6.03 1.54 -27.80
CA LYS A 468 4.90 1.33 -26.88
C LYS A 468 4.16 0.01 -27.21
N PRO A 469 3.43 -0.62 -26.26
CA PRO A 469 3.37 -0.35 -24.82
C PRO A 469 4.59 -0.92 -24.06
N ARG A 470 4.71 -0.63 -22.76
CA ARG A 470 5.80 -1.05 -21.83
C ARG A 470 7.11 -0.25 -21.88
N LEU A 471 7.13 0.88 -22.58
CA LEU A 471 8.26 1.81 -22.59
C LEU A 471 7.84 3.13 -21.96
N GLU A 472 8.66 3.65 -21.07
CA GLU A 472 8.46 4.94 -20.39
C GLU A 472 9.78 5.70 -20.27
N LEU A 473 9.73 7.01 -20.38
CA LEU A 473 10.88 7.88 -20.10
C LEU A 473 10.97 8.15 -18.60
N PHE A 474 12.14 7.98 -18.01
CA PHE A 474 12.46 8.44 -16.66
C PHE A 474 13.30 9.71 -16.80
N LEU A 475 12.60 10.82 -16.97
CA LEU A 475 13.14 12.07 -17.50
C LEU A 475 13.61 13.00 -16.38
N GLN A 476 14.89 13.37 -16.39
CA GLN A 476 15.44 14.36 -15.47
C GLN A 476 14.82 15.76 -15.69
N PHE A 477 14.17 16.29 -14.65
CA PHE A 477 13.50 17.59 -14.61
C PHE A 477 13.49 18.13 -13.16
N ASP A 478 14.38 19.08 -12.84
CA ASP A 478 14.65 19.48 -11.44
C ASP A 478 13.91 20.73 -10.95
N GLY A 479 13.29 21.52 -11.83
CA GLY A 479 12.74 22.81 -11.44
C GLY A 479 12.07 23.54 -12.58
N LEU A 480 11.31 24.57 -12.22
CA LEU A 480 10.62 25.47 -13.13
C LEU A 480 11.38 26.80 -13.33
N ASP A 481 12.63 26.87 -12.84
CA ASP A 481 13.53 27.99 -13.06
C ASP A 481 14.89 27.52 -13.63
N ALA A 482 15.60 28.45 -14.25
CA ALA A 482 16.93 28.23 -14.81
C ALA A 482 17.98 27.90 -13.72
N THR A 483 17.85 28.53 -12.55
CA THR A 483 18.84 28.43 -11.45
C THR A 483 18.98 27.01 -10.93
N SER A 484 17.86 26.28 -10.77
CA SER A 484 17.86 24.89 -10.32
C SER A 484 18.65 24.00 -11.27
N HIS A 485 18.43 24.14 -12.58
CA HIS A 485 19.16 23.38 -13.60
C HIS A 485 20.63 23.80 -13.65
N GLN A 486 20.94 25.09 -13.55
CA GLN A 486 22.31 25.59 -13.55
C GLN A 486 23.12 25.01 -12.37
N LEU A 487 22.57 25.02 -11.16
CA LEU A 487 23.25 24.52 -9.96
C LEU A 487 23.38 22.99 -9.95
N LEU A 488 22.35 22.26 -10.37
CA LEU A 488 22.35 20.79 -10.31
C LEU A 488 22.98 20.13 -11.53
N ARG A 489 22.82 20.72 -12.72
CA ARG A 489 23.24 20.14 -14.02
C ARG A 489 24.38 20.89 -14.69
N GLY A 490 24.73 22.08 -14.20
CA GLY A 490 25.87 22.87 -14.68
C GLY A 490 25.57 23.72 -15.92
N ALA A 491 24.31 23.83 -16.32
CA ALA A 491 23.85 24.62 -17.46
C ALA A 491 22.39 25.07 -17.25
N ASP A 492 22.02 26.20 -17.85
CA ASP A 492 20.62 26.60 -17.99
C ASP A 492 19.96 25.71 -19.04
N LEU A 493 19.00 24.90 -18.59
CA LEU A 493 18.34 23.89 -19.40
C LEU A 493 16.82 24.11 -19.47
N LEU A 494 16.25 25.14 -18.85
CA LEU A 494 14.79 25.21 -18.67
C LEU A 494 14.06 25.22 -20.03
N GLU A 495 14.51 26.04 -20.98
CA GLU A 495 13.91 26.12 -22.32
C GLU A 495 13.98 24.78 -23.05
N GLN A 496 15.16 24.12 -23.02
CA GLN A 496 15.35 22.81 -23.63
C GLN A 496 14.47 21.76 -22.97
N LYS A 497 14.31 21.80 -21.65
CA LYS A 497 13.45 20.87 -20.90
C LYS A 497 11.98 21.05 -21.25
N LEU A 498 11.52 22.28 -21.39
CA LEU A 498 10.16 22.56 -21.86
C LEU A 498 9.96 22.07 -23.30
N ALA A 499 10.93 22.28 -24.19
CA ALA A 499 10.88 21.72 -25.54
C ALA A 499 10.85 20.18 -25.54
N VAL A 500 11.57 19.52 -24.63
CA VAL A 500 11.49 18.06 -24.44
C VAL A 500 10.09 17.64 -24.00
N ILE A 501 9.45 18.40 -23.09
CA ILE A 501 8.04 18.15 -22.69
C ILE A 501 7.10 18.31 -23.90
N ASP A 502 7.29 19.32 -24.74
CA ASP A 502 6.51 19.49 -25.96
C ASP A 502 6.67 18.29 -26.91
N THR A 503 7.90 17.79 -27.10
CA THR A 503 8.17 16.55 -27.87
C THR A 503 7.48 15.33 -27.24
N VAL A 504 7.52 15.22 -25.91
CA VAL A 504 6.84 14.15 -25.17
C VAL A 504 5.33 14.16 -25.43
N VAL A 505 4.72 15.35 -25.42
CA VAL A 505 3.29 15.54 -25.73
C VAL A 505 3.01 15.23 -27.20
N GLN A 506 3.81 15.77 -28.12
CA GLN A 506 3.65 15.60 -29.57
C GLN A 506 3.71 14.13 -30.00
N HIS A 507 4.58 13.33 -29.39
CA HIS A 507 4.77 11.91 -29.71
C HIS A 507 4.03 10.96 -28.74
N ASP A 508 3.26 11.51 -27.80
CA ASP A 508 2.51 10.76 -26.79
C ASP A 508 3.39 9.76 -26.01
N LEU A 509 4.54 10.22 -25.50
CA LEU A 509 5.51 9.37 -24.80
C LEU A 509 5.20 9.29 -23.30
N PRO A 510 4.88 8.11 -22.72
CA PRO A 510 4.73 7.97 -21.29
C PRO A 510 6.01 8.41 -20.57
N THR A 511 5.87 9.28 -19.57
CA THR A 511 7.02 9.88 -18.89
C THR A 511 6.80 9.95 -17.38
N THR A 512 7.81 9.60 -16.60
CA THR A 512 7.91 9.94 -15.17
C THR A 512 9.00 10.99 -15.02
N LEU A 513 8.66 12.13 -14.41
CA LEU A 513 9.62 13.19 -14.13
C LEU A 513 10.53 12.79 -12.95
N VAL A 514 11.78 13.19 -12.98
CA VAL A 514 12.76 12.88 -11.94
C VAL A 514 13.41 14.18 -11.48
N CYS A 515 13.12 14.55 -10.24
CA CYS A 515 13.61 15.77 -9.62
C CYS A 515 14.65 15.43 -8.55
N THR A 516 15.88 15.88 -8.73
CA THR A 516 16.87 15.86 -7.65
C THR A 516 16.56 17.01 -6.70
N ALA A 517 16.08 16.72 -5.48
CA ALA A 517 15.75 17.72 -4.48
C ALA A 517 16.98 18.07 -3.64
N ALA A 518 17.43 19.32 -3.68
CA ALA A 518 18.60 19.79 -2.95
C ALA A 518 18.25 21.05 -2.14
N GLN A 519 18.85 21.17 -0.96
CA GLN A 519 18.59 22.27 -0.03
C GLN A 519 19.17 23.58 -0.56
N GLY A 520 18.43 24.67 -0.40
CA GLY A 520 18.75 26.00 -0.90
C GLY A 520 18.67 26.13 -2.42
N VAL A 521 18.10 25.16 -3.12
CA VAL A 521 18.10 25.11 -4.59
C VAL A 521 16.67 25.10 -5.12
N ASN A 522 15.95 23.99 -4.90
CA ASN A 522 14.66 23.73 -5.54
C ASN A 522 13.59 23.16 -4.59
N GLU A 523 13.87 23.01 -3.31
CA GLU A 523 12.94 22.41 -2.35
C GLU A 523 11.63 23.21 -2.16
N GLN A 524 11.64 24.50 -2.50
CA GLN A 524 10.49 25.40 -2.53
C GLN A 524 9.56 25.18 -3.73
N GLN A 525 9.97 24.36 -4.71
CA GLN A 525 9.24 24.14 -5.98
C GLN A 525 8.60 22.75 -6.09
N LEU A 526 8.76 21.87 -5.09
CA LEU A 526 8.31 20.48 -5.19
C LEU A 526 6.80 20.38 -5.46
N GLY A 527 5.97 21.17 -4.77
CA GLY A 527 4.52 21.21 -5.03
C GLY A 527 4.15 21.80 -6.40
N ALA A 528 4.93 22.77 -6.89
CA ALA A 528 4.74 23.34 -8.23
C ALA A 528 5.07 22.32 -9.33
N LEU A 529 6.17 21.57 -9.18
CA LEU A 529 6.54 20.46 -10.06
C LEU A 529 5.51 19.33 -10.05
N LEU A 530 4.98 18.97 -8.88
CA LEU A 530 3.88 18.01 -8.76
C LEU A 530 2.69 18.43 -9.62
N ARG A 531 2.24 19.68 -9.49
CA ARG A 531 1.12 20.22 -10.27
C ARG A 531 1.42 20.32 -11.76
N PHE A 532 2.64 20.72 -12.12
CA PHE A 532 3.10 20.76 -13.52
C PHE A 532 2.98 19.38 -14.16
N GLY A 533 3.53 18.34 -13.52
CA GLY A 533 3.43 16.96 -14.00
C GLY A 533 1.98 16.46 -14.07
N LEU A 534 1.17 16.72 -13.03
CA LEU A 534 -0.25 16.32 -13.01
C LEU A 534 -1.06 16.93 -14.16
N GLY A 535 -0.72 18.14 -14.59
CA GLY A 535 -1.35 18.86 -15.69
C GLY A 535 -1.10 18.26 -17.08
N ILE A 536 -0.09 17.40 -17.22
CA ILE A 536 0.30 16.81 -18.52
C ILE A 536 -0.17 15.36 -18.58
N PRO A 537 -1.06 14.97 -19.52
CA PRO A 537 -1.59 13.61 -19.60
C PRO A 537 -0.52 12.52 -19.71
N GLN A 538 0.49 12.75 -20.54
CA GLN A 538 1.60 11.83 -20.80
C GLN A 538 2.51 11.61 -19.59
N VAL A 539 2.54 12.56 -18.65
CA VAL A 539 3.30 12.41 -17.42
C VAL A 539 2.51 11.52 -16.45
N ARG A 540 3.06 10.33 -16.18
CA ARG A 540 2.46 9.28 -15.33
C ARG A 540 2.94 9.32 -13.88
N GLY A 541 3.84 10.24 -13.56
CA GLY A 541 4.31 10.43 -12.21
C GLY A 541 5.52 11.35 -12.08
N ILE A 542 5.94 11.55 -10.85
CA ILE A 542 7.15 12.25 -10.46
C ILE A 542 7.88 11.48 -9.37
N THR A 543 9.20 11.36 -9.52
CA THR A 543 10.10 10.81 -8.52
C THR A 543 11.01 11.91 -7.99
N TYR A 544 10.86 12.21 -6.70
CA TYR A 544 11.75 13.09 -5.96
C TYR A 544 12.91 12.29 -5.38
N GLN A 545 14.13 12.70 -5.69
CA GLN A 545 15.35 12.07 -5.21
C GLN A 545 16.12 13.12 -4.41
N PRO A 546 16.06 13.08 -3.07
CA PRO A 546 16.95 13.90 -2.25
C PRO A 546 18.40 13.73 -2.69
N ALA A 547 19.10 14.85 -2.82
CA ALA A 547 20.47 14.86 -3.32
C ALA A 547 21.40 14.04 -2.41
N THR A 548 22.19 13.16 -3.02
CA THR A 548 23.16 12.32 -2.33
C THR A 548 24.59 12.72 -2.68
N TRP A 549 25.45 12.76 -1.68
CA TRP A 549 26.84 13.19 -1.82
C TRP A 549 27.73 12.03 -2.25
N SER A 550 27.59 11.65 -3.51
CA SER A 550 28.37 10.61 -4.17
C SER A 550 28.92 11.12 -5.50
N GLY A 551 30.00 10.51 -5.98
CA GLY A 551 30.60 10.85 -7.28
C GLY A 551 31.20 12.26 -7.31
N ARG A 552 30.71 13.09 -8.25
CA ARG A 552 31.19 14.46 -8.50
C ARG A 552 30.57 15.53 -7.61
N PHE A 553 29.57 15.16 -6.79
CA PHE A 553 28.94 16.10 -5.89
C PHE A 553 29.99 16.69 -4.94
N ASP A 554 30.11 18.02 -4.89
CA ASP A 554 31.06 18.69 -4.01
C ASP A 554 30.75 18.32 -2.55
N ARG A 555 31.64 17.54 -1.93
CA ARG A 555 31.49 16.96 -0.58
C ARG A 555 31.62 18.01 0.54
N ARG A 556 31.62 19.30 0.21
CA ARG A 556 31.84 20.44 1.13
C ARG A 556 30.60 20.91 1.89
N THR A 557 29.43 20.34 1.65
CA THR A 557 28.22 20.60 2.45
C THR A 557 28.21 19.77 3.73
N ASP A 558 27.87 20.41 4.86
CA ASP A 558 27.72 19.79 6.17
C ASP A 558 26.79 18.57 6.07
N ALA A 559 27.18 17.44 6.69
CA ALA A 559 26.39 16.21 6.67
C ALA A 559 25.03 16.34 7.38
N LEU A 560 24.84 17.44 8.09
CA LEU A 560 23.61 17.83 8.78
C LEU A 560 22.68 18.67 7.89
N ASP A 561 23.21 19.35 6.88
CA ASP A 561 22.47 20.26 5.99
C ASP A 561 22.07 19.52 4.70
N ARG A 562 20.99 18.75 4.79
CA ARG A 562 20.41 18.03 3.65
C ARG A 562 18.89 17.97 3.69
N VAL A 563 18.32 17.79 2.50
CA VAL A 563 16.94 17.36 2.32
C VAL A 563 16.85 15.87 2.62
N THR A 564 15.96 15.50 3.55
CA THR A 564 15.66 14.09 3.87
C THR A 564 14.32 13.66 3.24
N LEU A 565 13.99 12.36 3.32
CA LEU A 565 12.65 11.89 2.90
C LEU A 565 11.54 12.62 3.66
N ALA A 566 11.73 12.83 4.97
CA ALA A 566 10.78 13.55 5.81
C ALA A 566 10.58 14.99 5.33
N ASP A 567 11.64 15.68 4.91
CA ASP A 567 11.55 17.03 4.36
C ASP A 567 10.74 17.06 3.07
N VAL A 568 11.01 16.13 2.14
CA VAL A 568 10.24 16.05 0.90
C VAL A 568 8.77 15.77 1.18
N VAL A 569 8.44 14.85 2.10
CA VAL A 569 7.05 14.58 2.49
C VAL A 569 6.39 15.84 3.03
N ARG A 570 7.03 16.50 4.00
CA ARG A 570 6.51 17.73 4.61
C ARG A 570 6.29 18.84 3.58
N LEU A 571 7.30 19.10 2.73
CA LEU A 571 7.24 20.14 1.70
C LEU A 571 6.18 19.84 0.64
N LEU A 572 6.00 18.58 0.23
CA LEU A 572 4.90 18.20 -0.66
C LEU A 572 3.54 18.44 -0.02
N VAL A 573 3.35 18.08 1.25
CA VAL A 573 2.09 18.34 1.97
C VAL A 573 1.82 19.84 2.05
N GLU A 574 2.82 20.64 2.45
CA GLU A 574 2.72 22.10 2.57
C GLU A 574 2.46 22.80 1.23
N GLN A 575 3.10 22.35 0.15
CA GLN A 575 3.07 23.03 -1.15
C GLN A 575 2.01 22.48 -2.12
N SER A 576 1.31 21.40 -1.78
CA SER A 576 0.34 20.74 -2.67
C SER A 576 -1.07 21.35 -2.65
N ASP A 577 -1.30 22.45 -1.92
CA ASP A 577 -2.62 23.07 -1.70
C ASP A 577 -3.69 22.07 -1.23
N GLY A 578 -3.32 21.18 -0.31
CA GLY A 578 -4.24 20.19 0.29
C GLY A 578 -4.51 18.96 -0.58
N LEU A 579 -3.86 18.83 -1.74
CA LEU A 579 -3.94 17.61 -2.56
C LEU A 579 -3.40 16.40 -1.79
N LEU A 580 -2.25 16.53 -1.12
CA LEU A 580 -1.62 15.49 -0.32
C LEU A 580 -1.66 15.82 1.17
N VAL A 581 -1.89 14.82 2.01
CA VAL A 581 -1.64 14.87 3.47
C VAL A 581 -0.61 13.81 3.85
N HIS A 582 -0.05 13.87 5.06
CA HIS A 582 0.99 12.93 5.51
C HIS A 582 0.58 11.46 5.35
N ASP A 583 -0.69 11.11 5.61
CA ASP A 583 -1.18 9.75 5.47
C ASP A 583 -1.28 9.24 4.03
N ASP A 584 -1.21 10.12 3.03
CA ASP A 584 -1.25 9.72 1.62
C ASP A 584 0.12 9.20 1.12
N LEU A 585 1.21 9.45 1.86
CA LEU A 585 2.58 9.02 1.53
C LEU A 585 3.00 7.88 2.46
N LYS A 586 2.99 6.66 1.94
CA LYS A 586 3.29 5.43 2.70
C LYS A 586 4.60 4.78 2.23
N PRO A 587 5.28 4.00 3.08
CA PRO A 587 6.45 3.24 2.65
C PRO A 587 6.07 2.10 1.71
N LEU A 588 6.96 1.75 0.79
CA LEU A 588 6.84 0.52 0.01
C LEU A 588 7.25 -0.68 0.87
N PRO A 589 6.45 -1.75 0.93
CA PRO A 589 6.73 -2.90 1.81
C PRO A 589 7.79 -3.86 1.26
N CYS A 590 8.21 -3.73 0.00
CA CYS A 590 9.27 -4.55 -0.61
C CYS A 590 10.70 -4.13 -0.24
N SER A 591 10.87 -2.99 0.44
CA SER A 591 12.18 -2.48 0.86
C SER A 591 12.07 -1.87 2.25
N ASN A 592 13.22 -1.55 2.86
CA ASN A 592 13.25 -0.81 4.12
C ASN A 592 12.34 0.45 4.05
N PRO A 593 11.53 0.75 5.06
CA PRO A 593 10.60 1.90 5.03
C PRO A 593 11.27 3.26 4.85
N ASN A 594 12.55 3.38 5.23
CA ASN A 594 13.35 4.58 5.00
C ASN A 594 13.93 4.67 3.57
N CYS A 595 13.68 3.69 2.71
CA CYS A 595 14.19 3.64 1.33
C CYS A 595 13.18 4.10 0.27
N CYS A 596 11.90 4.34 0.61
CA CYS A 596 10.92 4.83 -0.35
C CYS A 596 9.69 5.43 0.34
N GLY A 597 9.30 6.64 -0.04
CA GLY A 597 7.96 7.17 0.18
C GLY A 597 7.14 7.05 -1.11
N PHE A 598 5.91 6.59 -1.02
CA PHE A 598 5.09 6.27 -2.20
C PHE A 598 3.64 6.75 -2.03
N SER A 599 3.09 7.34 -3.09
CA SER A 599 1.68 7.67 -3.21
C SER A 599 1.22 7.50 -4.65
N VAL A 600 -0.07 7.23 -4.83
CA VAL A 600 -0.73 7.20 -6.13
C VAL A 600 -1.87 8.19 -6.10
N ILE A 601 -1.93 9.06 -7.10
CA ILE A 601 -2.99 10.04 -7.29
C ILE A 601 -3.83 9.58 -8.48
N ALA A 602 -5.13 9.41 -8.28
CA ALA A 602 -6.08 9.21 -9.35
C ALA A 602 -6.41 10.56 -10.00
N ARG A 603 -6.47 10.60 -11.33
CA ARG A 603 -6.80 11.73 -12.20
C ARG A 603 -8.01 11.33 -13.07
N PRO A 604 -9.24 11.30 -12.52
CA PRO A 604 -10.41 10.94 -13.31
C PRO A 604 -10.73 12.04 -14.33
N ARG A 605 -11.15 11.65 -15.53
CA ARG A 605 -11.56 12.61 -16.56
C ARG A 605 -12.70 13.52 -16.07
N GLY A 606 -12.46 14.83 -16.07
CA GLY A 606 -13.45 15.84 -15.68
C GLY A 606 -13.69 15.96 -14.17
N GLN A 607 -12.88 15.34 -13.32
CA GLN A 607 -12.94 15.45 -11.86
C GLN A 607 -11.59 15.90 -11.30
N PRO A 608 -11.55 16.49 -10.09
CA PRO A 608 -10.28 16.84 -9.44
C PRO A 608 -9.46 15.58 -9.14
N ALA A 609 -8.14 15.72 -9.25
CA ALA A 609 -7.21 14.66 -8.86
C ALA A 609 -7.33 14.39 -7.35
N MET A 610 -7.23 13.12 -6.95
CA MET A 610 -7.30 12.73 -5.54
C MET A 610 -6.39 11.54 -5.24
N PRO A 611 -5.75 11.48 -4.07
CA PRO A 611 -4.96 10.33 -3.64
C PRO A 611 -5.79 9.05 -3.56
N LEU A 612 -5.21 7.94 -4.01
CA LEU A 612 -5.85 6.62 -4.05
C LEU A 612 -6.20 6.10 -2.66
N THR A 613 -5.40 6.45 -1.64
CA THR A 613 -5.63 6.22 -0.21
C THR A 613 -6.99 6.73 0.29
N ARG A 614 -7.61 7.69 -0.42
CA ARG A 614 -8.95 8.21 -0.09
C ARG A 614 -10.08 7.45 -0.79
N MET A 615 -9.75 6.69 -1.84
CA MET A 615 -10.71 5.95 -2.67
C MET A 615 -10.78 4.47 -2.27
N VAL A 616 -9.66 3.94 -1.79
CA VAL A 616 -9.40 2.53 -1.53
C VAL A 616 -8.75 2.40 -0.15
N ASP A 617 -9.18 1.41 0.63
CA ASP A 617 -8.55 1.12 1.92
C ASP A 617 -7.16 0.50 1.67
N TYR A 618 -6.11 1.29 1.88
CA TYR A 618 -4.73 0.90 1.59
C TYR A 618 -4.33 -0.39 2.31
N GLU A 619 -4.78 -0.57 3.56
CA GLU A 619 -4.44 -1.73 4.41
C GLU A 619 -5.00 -3.05 3.86
N ASP A 620 -6.22 -3.02 3.32
CA ASP A 620 -6.89 -4.21 2.76
C ASP A 620 -6.25 -4.67 1.44
N HIS A 621 -5.43 -3.84 0.82
CA HIS A 621 -4.81 -4.09 -0.48
C HIS A 621 -3.27 -4.08 -0.46
N MET A 622 -2.65 -3.96 0.73
CA MET A 622 -1.20 -4.00 0.91
C MET A 622 -0.60 -5.27 0.31
N ASP A 623 -1.19 -6.45 0.53
CA ASP A 623 -0.66 -7.73 -0.02
C ASP A 623 -0.59 -7.74 -1.57
N ARG A 624 -1.38 -6.91 -2.27
CA ARG A 624 -1.34 -6.77 -3.74
C ARG A 624 -0.36 -5.69 -4.20
N LEU A 625 -0.17 -4.66 -3.39
CA LEU A 625 0.80 -3.60 -3.59
C LEU A 625 2.21 -4.03 -3.17
N ALA A 626 2.33 -5.11 -2.37
CA ALA A 626 3.54 -5.36 -1.60
C ALA A 626 4.74 -5.83 -2.40
N ASP A 627 4.49 -6.49 -3.53
CA ASP A 627 5.53 -7.16 -4.30
C ASP A 627 5.78 -6.51 -5.66
N ARG A 628 5.21 -5.33 -5.95
CA ARG A 628 5.32 -4.67 -7.26
C ARG A 628 5.56 -3.17 -7.12
N VAL A 629 6.67 -2.68 -7.67
CA VAL A 629 6.94 -1.23 -7.79
C VAL A 629 6.14 -0.62 -8.95
N ASN A 630 5.78 -1.44 -9.95
CA ASN A 630 4.94 -1.01 -11.04
C ASN A 630 3.47 -1.33 -10.74
N PHE A 631 2.68 -0.30 -10.49
CA PHE A 631 1.23 -0.43 -10.35
C PHE A 631 0.61 -0.53 -11.75
N ASN A 632 0.25 -1.75 -12.16
CA ASN A 632 -0.32 -1.99 -13.48
C ASN A 632 -1.82 -1.67 -13.49
N PHE A 633 -2.33 -1.33 -14.67
CA PHE A 633 -3.75 -1.07 -14.94
C PHE A 633 -4.71 -2.14 -14.38
N ALA A 634 -4.35 -3.42 -14.49
CA ALA A 634 -5.14 -4.53 -13.97
C ALA A 634 -5.27 -4.49 -12.44
N ASP A 635 -4.25 -3.97 -11.75
CA ASP A 635 -4.29 -3.79 -10.30
C ASP A 635 -5.21 -2.61 -9.94
N ALA A 636 -5.24 -1.55 -10.77
CA ALA A 636 -6.05 -0.36 -10.56
C ALA A 636 -7.57 -0.55 -10.85
N ASP A 637 -7.90 -1.25 -11.94
CA ASP A 637 -9.27 -1.59 -12.34
C ASP A 637 -9.95 -2.48 -11.29
N ALA A 638 -9.21 -3.47 -10.77
CA ALA A 638 -9.65 -4.35 -9.69
C ALA A 638 -9.86 -3.63 -8.34
N LEU A 639 -9.23 -2.46 -8.13
CA LEU A 639 -9.32 -1.68 -6.89
C LEU A 639 -10.40 -0.59 -6.94
N CYS A 640 -10.66 -0.01 -8.11
CA CYS A 640 -11.48 1.20 -8.23
C CYS A 640 -12.88 0.99 -8.82
N GLY A 641 -13.13 -0.13 -9.52
CA GLY A 641 -14.47 -0.53 -10.01
C GLY A 641 -15.16 0.48 -10.94
N ASN A 642 -14.40 1.38 -11.56
CA ASN A 642 -14.83 2.36 -12.55
C ASN A 642 -13.88 2.24 -13.78
N ASP A 643 -14.31 2.70 -14.96
CA ASP A 643 -13.50 2.81 -16.20
C ASP A 643 -12.30 3.77 -16.04
N PHE A 644 -11.30 3.41 -15.25
CA PHE A 644 -10.04 4.15 -15.12
C PHE A 644 -9.00 3.57 -16.07
N GLY A 645 -8.49 4.39 -17.00
CA GLY A 645 -7.29 4.14 -17.82
C GLY A 645 -6.01 4.06 -16.97
N ALA A 646 -4.95 3.41 -17.49
CA ALA A 646 -3.61 3.48 -16.87
C ALA A 646 -3.11 4.94 -16.80
N GLU A 647 -3.68 5.73 -17.70
CA GLU A 647 -3.47 7.15 -17.92
C GLU A 647 -4.08 8.05 -16.84
N ASP A 648 -5.00 7.49 -16.08
CA ASP A 648 -5.74 8.18 -15.02
C ASP A 648 -5.04 8.01 -13.66
N PHE A 649 -3.82 7.46 -13.62
CA PHE A 649 -3.01 7.36 -12.41
C PHE A 649 -1.70 8.14 -12.54
N PHE A 650 -1.33 8.79 -11.44
CA PHE A 650 -0.13 9.59 -11.33
C PHE A 650 0.64 9.18 -10.07
N ARG A 651 1.86 8.65 -10.25
CA ARG A 651 2.69 8.13 -9.16
C ARG A 651 3.52 9.26 -8.54
N VAL A 652 3.58 9.33 -7.22
CA VAL A 652 4.51 10.20 -6.49
C VAL A 652 5.44 9.30 -5.71
N ILE A 653 6.73 9.36 -6.05
CA ILE A 653 7.77 8.52 -5.44
C ILE A 653 8.80 9.44 -4.80
N ILE A 654 9.24 9.12 -3.58
CA ILE A 654 10.34 9.78 -2.88
C ILE A 654 11.40 8.72 -2.66
N LYS A 655 12.55 8.83 -3.33
CA LYS A 655 13.61 7.82 -3.29
C LYS A 655 14.89 8.40 -2.68
N PRO A 656 15.07 8.32 -1.35
CA PRO A 656 16.27 8.80 -0.66
C PRO A 656 17.39 7.76 -0.81
N PHE A 657 18.22 7.92 -1.84
CA PHE A 657 19.45 7.11 -1.93
C PHE A 657 20.39 7.42 -0.76
N MET A 658 21.29 6.50 -0.46
CA MET A 658 22.32 6.69 0.56
C MET A 658 23.61 7.16 -0.10
N ASP A 659 24.42 7.89 0.65
CA ASP A 659 25.83 8.12 0.38
C ASP A 659 26.66 7.60 1.56
N ALA A 660 27.96 7.87 1.55
CA ALA A 660 28.86 7.41 2.61
C ALA A 660 28.51 8.01 3.99
N TYR A 661 27.83 9.16 4.05
CA TYR A 661 27.44 9.77 5.32
C TYR A 661 26.20 9.10 5.92
N THR A 662 25.25 8.65 5.11
CA THR A 662 24.01 8.01 5.61
C THR A 662 23.92 6.52 5.27
N TYR A 663 25.05 5.87 5.01
CA TYR A 663 25.10 4.44 4.73
C TYR A 663 24.62 3.64 5.96
N ASP A 664 23.58 2.83 5.78
CA ASP A 664 23.07 1.89 6.79
C ASP A 664 23.00 0.50 6.16
N GLN A 665 23.74 -0.46 6.72
CA GLN A 665 23.81 -1.81 6.18
C GLN A 665 22.44 -2.50 6.17
N ASP A 666 21.57 -2.26 7.16
CA ASP A 666 20.21 -2.84 7.18
C ASP A 666 19.42 -2.43 5.93
N ARG A 667 19.56 -1.17 5.50
CA ARG A 667 18.88 -0.64 4.30
C ARG A 667 19.44 -1.24 3.02
N ILE A 668 20.73 -1.61 3.01
CA ILE A 668 21.35 -2.31 1.88
C ILE A 668 20.87 -3.75 1.81
N ASP A 669 20.80 -4.42 2.95
CA ASP A 669 20.35 -5.81 3.03
C ASP A 669 18.90 -5.95 2.55
N GLU A 670 18.03 -4.98 2.88
CA GLU A 670 16.62 -4.92 2.46
C GLU A 670 16.40 -4.15 1.14
N CYS A 671 17.43 -3.97 0.30
CA CYS A 671 17.30 -3.19 -0.92
C CYS A 671 16.57 -3.96 -2.04
N CYS A 672 15.64 -3.30 -2.73
CA CYS A 672 14.93 -3.85 -3.89
C CYS A 672 15.38 -3.24 -5.24
N VAL A 673 16.40 -2.37 -5.24
CA VAL A 673 16.90 -1.65 -6.43
C VAL A 673 18.36 -2.02 -6.67
N HIS A 674 18.63 -2.69 -7.79
CA HIS A 674 19.95 -3.25 -8.08
C HIS A 674 20.49 -2.79 -9.43
N ILE A 675 21.82 -2.76 -9.55
CA ILE A 675 22.55 -2.59 -10.81
C ILE A 675 22.99 -3.98 -11.29
N ILE A 676 22.76 -4.26 -12.57
CA ILE A 676 23.20 -5.48 -13.23
C ILE A 676 24.67 -5.32 -13.61
N ARG A 677 25.49 -6.25 -13.15
CA ARG A 677 26.95 -6.30 -13.37
C ARG A 677 27.32 -7.49 -14.28
N PRO A 678 28.55 -7.50 -14.82
CA PRO A 678 29.04 -8.60 -15.65
C PRO A 678 28.72 -9.98 -15.07
N GLY A 679 28.20 -10.88 -15.91
CA GLY A 679 27.76 -12.22 -15.51
C GLY A 679 26.38 -12.25 -14.84
N GLY A 680 25.62 -11.16 -14.86
CA GLY A 680 24.28 -11.07 -14.29
C GLY A 680 24.25 -10.88 -12.77
N ARG A 681 25.36 -10.48 -12.14
CA ARG A 681 25.44 -10.21 -10.70
C ARG A 681 24.60 -8.97 -10.35
N ALA A 682 23.77 -9.07 -9.32
CA ALA A 682 22.95 -7.97 -8.81
C ALA A 682 23.67 -7.27 -7.65
N VAL A 683 23.81 -5.94 -7.71
CA VAL A 683 24.41 -5.14 -6.63
C VAL A 683 23.47 -4.02 -6.24
N SER A 684 23.22 -3.83 -4.95
CA SER A 684 22.38 -2.71 -4.47
C SER A 684 22.88 -1.38 -5.02
N PHE A 685 21.96 -0.55 -5.53
CA PHE A 685 22.29 0.72 -6.18
C PHE A 685 23.18 1.62 -5.31
N CYS A 686 22.83 1.81 -4.04
CA CYS A 686 23.63 2.67 -3.14
C CYS A 686 25.01 2.07 -2.89
N ARG A 687 25.08 0.76 -2.62
CA ARG A 687 26.36 0.06 -2.39
C ARG A 687 27.29 0.19 -3.58
N PHE A 688 26.77 -0.04 -4.79
CA PHE A 688 27.56 0.09 -6.01
C PHE A 688 28.12 1.51 -6.17
N ASN A 689 27.27 2.54 -6.06
CA ASN A 689 27.70 3.93 -6.27
C ASN A 689 28.67 4.46 -5.20
N ILE A 690 28.64 3.90 -3.98
CA ILE A 690 29.51 4.33 -2.88
C ILE A 690 30.82 3.55 -2.86
N VAL A 691 30.77 2.23 -3.03
CA VAL A 691 31.90 1.33 -2.77
C VAL A 691 32.51 0.78 -4.06
N GLU A 692 31.70 0.24 -4.98
CA GLU A 692 32.22 -0.51 -6.14
C GLU A 692 32.58 0.40 -7.32
N ARG A 693 31.88 1.53 -7.51
CA ARG A 693 32.09 2.41 -8.67
C ARG A 693 33.48 3.05 -8.72
N ALA A 694 34.07 3.39 -7.58
CA ALA A 694 35.42 3.96 -7.55
C ALA A 694 36.50 2.91 -7.92
N ALA A 695 36.32 1.67 -7.47
CA ALA A 695 37.22 0.57 -7.80
C ALA A 695 37.18 0.19 -9.30
N ASP A 696 36.04 0.36 -9.96
CA ASP A 696 35.92 0.24 -11.42
C ASP A 696 36.76 1.29 -12.17
N CYS A 697 36.98 2.48 -11.58
CA CYS A 697 37.81 3.52 -12.19
C CYS A 697 39.32 3.27 -11.98
N GLU A 698 39.73 2.65 -10.86
CA GLU A 698 41.14 2.38 -10.55
C GLU A 698 41.70 1.14 -11.26
N CYS A 699 40.85 0.15 -11.60
CA CYS A 699 41.28 -1.07 -12.31
C CYS A 699 41.71 -0.85 -13.77
N GLU A 700 41.49 0.33 -14.37
CA GLU A 700 41.92 0.65 -15.76
C GLU A 700 43.11 1.65 -15.81
N GLU A 701 43.85 1.89 -14.73
CA GLU A 701 45.13 2.66 -14.76
C GLU A 701 46.34 1.82 -15.23
N SER A 702 46.18 1.12 -16.35
CA SER A 702 47.32 0.67 -17.17
C SER A 702 47.71 1.77 -18.17
N CYS A 703 47.86 3.01 -17.72
CA CYS A 703 48.47 4.07 -18.53
C CYS A 703 49.10 5.16 -17.66
N ALA A 704 50.44 5.07 -17.56
CA ALA A 704 51.37 6.18 -17.49
C ALA A 704 51.47 6.98 -16.17
N SER A 705 52.47 6.58 -15.36
CA SER A 705 53.62 7.44 -15.02
C SER A 705 53.32 8.94 -14.90
N LEU A 706 52.96 9.41 -13.70
CA LEU A 706 53.21 10.80 -13.26
C LEU A 706 53.03 11.00 -11.74
N ALA A 707 53.13 9.94 -10.93
CA ALA A 707 53.15 10.04 -9.47
C ALA A 707 54.58 10.01 -8.90
N THR A 708 55.43 10.94 -9.33
CA THR A 708 56.68 11.29 -8.63
C THR A 708 56.92 12.79 -8.71
N THR A 709 56.19 13.57 -7.91
CA THR A 709 56.78 14.77 -7.30
C THR A 709 56.19 14.93 -5.90
N SER A 710 56.98 14.56 -4.90
CA SER A 710 56.78 14.97 -3.52
C SER A 710 56.88 16.50 -3.40
N PRO A 711 56.17 17.14 -2.46
CA PRO A 711 56.49 18.51 -2.07
C PRO A 711 57.75 18.44 -1.21
N GLY A 712 58.87 18.84 -1.80
CA GLY A 712 60.12 19.07 -1.07
C GLY A 712 59.97 20.28 -0.15
N THR A 713 60.25 20.04 1.12
CA THR A 713 60.63 21.04 2.12
C THR A 713 61.83 21.86 1.65
N SER A 714 61.68 23.18 1.55
CA SER A 714 62.68 24.21 1.89
C SER A 714 62.02 25.58 1.90
#